data_AF-A0AA95MJK2-F1
#
_entry.id   AF-A0AA95MJK2-F1
#
_cell.length_a   1.000
_cell.length_b   1.000
_cell.length_c   1.000
_cell.angle_alpha   90.00
_cell.angle_beta   90.00
_cell.angle_gamma   90.00
#
_symmetry.space_group_name_H-M   'P 1'
#
loop_
_entity.id
_entity.type
_entity.pdbx_description
1 polymer ?
#
loop_
_entity_poly.entity_id
_entity_poly.type
_entity_poly.pdbx_seq_one_letter_code
_entity_poly.pdbx_strand_id
1 'polypeptide(L)'
;MKIRAKGINFVILCILLLIMNMFQGIVVSAEESESNSLNLGLGKKDGCKYIFYPKVHSCVHADGTIKLKGKTINLVLEDGISEHTAAKAKRIFEERGLTVTKTEQDSSVNDIDVLIGIDNDKGVDYEYLNGKFDPTVSVKKDDGYVLKTSKADRVIAIMGADNGGAFYGVTTLDQILEQADGVLTDVLIEDYADVKFRSFIEGFYGTPWSHENRKDLMEFGGDFKMNSYLYGPKNDPYHAAKWKDPYPSEKLAELKELVDKGLETNVEFVWAAHVGGKINLGSEADIQALKNKFDQMYGIGVRQFAIFFDDSATNNDQLVNFITRMDSEYIKPKGDVKPIIFCPQYYRKDSGSQATINYLKNISRFPKDVQIMWTGDNVVSPVKQSVVDWVTQYIERPVYIWWNYPVNDLGRADYVHMGPSKGLYSGVKNISGFASNPMNQAQASKVSLFSVADYTWNTDDYDYEQSWQASFDYIIRDNPEVARALHIFSQNASHGMNPFEAGESLYLLPQMNAFKQALSGGEDISESGASLVRSFEEIINAVDTLKAYPGTNGISGELTPWLDKMRKIAQASRNSVQGLMELGEISEYDPASIQAAMTLISERRAELKTAVSAPKVVAQKELAPFTEEILNLLEMRLMEKLSLPPKMRGFGSTTLDYMKMLDGDMTTATDSGVVSSGAYFGVNLGKETHINNVSIEMDNTKFYKKGMLEASMDNRTWTEVAEFDTSTVSAKGLDISAKFLRYRATDEFTDEITGSPNRSLSVKEFQVNVEQRAAIYTNVPALENQALTFEGDSAALRNVTEITLEPGDYFGFQFNKLKNAHSLKIDEGLKFLNAEFSADGTNWSAMSWSDPLVTAAKYVRVSNASQEAKTFALTELSVKFGGSPSLSATAHNVNIYSGNAGNMVDGNPFTYLWLTPSPSGNRHFIFDLGREIPINDMLINSDKDVVSSGTIEFSSDGINWRDPITFSNAGTINIVDCGGKLGRYVKLTDNVQNKWLKVNEIVINKVKEDTLVLSGNLVGLEKLLDQNIFSYVDVGNTAGELTYNNINTLDATNLILMKNEGSEVKLMVKKAAQAAAARTADAEWIDVGKFTGAYLNIDLRAYGPVSEIKLKWEEDSGLRLNELYVGVNDQQPLNVTDMKKLVERFEEEGEFANHGAARSLQAHLEVVDRFEKQGQLQKAVEHMKGFKRLLDSQKENELISEKAYPILRAGADYLIKKWQ
;
A
#
# COMPACT_ATOMS: atom_id res chain seq x y z
N MET A 1 32.63 -42.71 -27.37
CA MET A 1 33.77 -41.80 -27.65
C MET A 1 33.69 -41.45 -29.14
N LYS A 2 33.65 -40.23 -29.66
CA LYS A 2 33.57 -38.83 -29.21
C LYS A 2 33.25 -38.06 -30.54
N ILE A 3 32.24 -37.17 -30.63
CA ILE A 3 32.35 -35.70 -30.41
C ILE A 3 33.24 -35.06 -31.50
N ARG A 4 32.90 -34.01 -32.28
CA ARG A 4 31.93 -32.90 -32.23
C ARG A 4 31.92 -32.24 -33.63
N ALA A 5 30.76 -31.96 -34.24
CA ALA A 5 30.61 -30.91 -35.27
C ALA A 5 29.13 -30.70 -35.69
N LYS A 6 28.25 -30.32 -34.75
CA LYS A 6 26.94 -29.71 -35.04
C LYS A 6 26.53 -28.85 -33.85
N GLY A 7 26.73 -27.54 -33.95
CA GLY A 7 26.41 -26.62 -32.85
C GLY A 7 26.76 -25.18 -33.16
N ILE A 8 26.35 -24.67 -34.32
CA ILE A 8 26.39 -23.23 -34.63
C ILE A 8 25.11 -22.78 -35.39
N ASN A 9 24.49 -23.64 -36.22
CA ASN A 9 23.32 -23.24 -37.02
C ASN A 9 21.93 -23.34 -36.33
N PHE A 10 21.81 -23.90 -35.12
CA PHE A 10 20.52 -23.98 -34.41
C PHE A 10 20.26 -22.76 -33.51
N VAL A 11 21.33 -22.10 -33.03
CA VAL A 11 21.22 -20.91 -32.16
C VAL A 11 20.84 -19.67 -32.97
N ILE A 12 21.34 -19.52 -34.20
CA ILE A 12 20.99 -18.38 -35.07
C ILE A 12 19.56 -18.50 -35.61
N LEU A 13 19.06 -19.71 -35.87
CA LEU A 13 17.68 -19.91 -36.32
C LEU A 13 16.65 -19.74 -35.19
N CYS A 14 16.98 -20.15 -33.95
CA CYS A 14 16.13 -19.86 -32.78
C CYS A 14 16.14 -18.38 -32.39
N ILE A 15 17.26 -17.67 -32.55
CA ILE A 15 17.33 -16.22 -32.30
C ILE A 15 16.55 -15.43 -33.38
N LEU A 16 16.58 -15.85 -34.65
CA LEU A 16 15.77 -15.21 -35.71
C LEU A 16 14.26 -15.50 -35.59
N LEU A 17 13.86 -16.69 -35.11
CA LEU A 17 12.45 -17.01 -34.83
C LEU A 17 11.93 -16.35 -33.53
N LEU A 18 12.79 -16.11 -32.53
CA LEU A 18 12.45 -15.32 -31.34
C LEU A 18 12.34 -13.82 -31.64
N ILE A 19 13.14 -13.29 -32.56
CA ILE A 19 13.07 -11.87 -32.96
C ILE A 19 11.87 -11.59 -33.89
N MET A 20 11.46 -12.55 -34.74
CA MET A 20 10.27 -12.35 -35.61
C MET A 20 8.93 -12.42 -34.86
N ASN A 21 8.84 -13.13 -33.73
CA ASN A 21 7.64 -13.13 -32.89
C ASN A 21 7.54 -11.92 -31.93
N MET A 22 8.60 -11.12 -31.81
CA MET A 22 8.61 -9.90 -30.99
C MET A 22 8.18 -8.63 -31.74
N PHE A 23 8.00 -8.67 -33.08
CA PHE A 23 7.73 -7.49 -33.90
C PHE A 23 6.48 -7.58 -34.80
N GLN A 24 5.51 -8.45 -34.48
CA GLN A 24 4.19 -8.48 -35.17
C GLN A 24 3.02 -7.91 -34.34
N GLY A 25 3.29 -7.24 -33.23
CA GLY A 25 2.36 -6.25 -32.67
C GLY A 25 2.91 -4.86 -32.93
N ILE A 26 2.09 -3.95 -33.45
CA ILE A 26 2.40 -2.54 -33.76
C ILE A 26 2.89 -2.30 -35.21
N VAL A 27 1.95 -2.44 -36.15
CA VAL A 27 1.73 -1.40 -37.18
C VAL A 27 0.21 -1.25 -37.29
N VAL A 28 -0.36 -0.28 -36.58
CA VAL A 28 -1.71 0.21 -36.84
C VAL A 28 -1.56 1.37 -37.81
N SER A 29 -1.81 1.13 -39.09
CA SER A 29 -2.12 2.25 -39.99
C SER A 29 -3.54 2.72 -39.67
N ALA A 30 -3.67 4.01 -39.41
CA ALA A 30 -4.95 4.66 -39.25
C ALA A 30 -5.77 4.56 -40.54
N GLU A 31 -6.83 3.76 -40.53
CA GLU A 31 -7.96 3.85 -41.45
C GLU A 31 -9.21 3.26 -40.76
N GLU A 32 -10.27 4.08 -40.75
CA GLU A 32 -11.67 3.88 -40.33
C GLU A 32 -12.04 2.80 -39.29
N SER A 33 -12.53 3.28 -38.14
CA SER A 33 -13.06 2.52 -37.02
C SER A 33 -14.34 1.76 -37.38
N GLU A 34 -14.23 0.47 -37.66
CA GLU A 34 -15.27 -0.51 -37.35
C GLU A 34 -14.90 -1.28 -36.08
N SER A 35 -15.91 -1.52 -35.24
CA SER A 35 -15.83 -2.11 -33.90
C SER A 35 -15.13 -3.48 -33.87
N ASN A 36 -13.86 -3.52 -33.50
CA ASN A 36 -13.20 -4.75 -33.12
C ASN A 36 -13.65 -5.17 -31.71
N SER A 37 -14.73 -5.94 -31.64
CA SER A 37 -15.03 -6.79 -30.48
C SER A 37 -13.87 -7.77 -30.31
N LEU A 38 -13.22 -7.75 -29.15
CA LEU A 38 -12.15 -8.64 -28.75
C LEU A 38 -12.71 -10.04 -28.45
N ASN A 39 -13.31 -10.69 -29.45
CA ASN A 39 -13.82 -12.06 -29.37
C ASN A 39 -12.69 -13.05 -29.69
N LEU A 40 -11.70 -13.13 -28.80
CA LEU A 40 -10.83 -14.30 -28.70
C LEU A 40 -11.73 -15.46 -28.25
N GLY A 41 -11.62 -16.65 -28.84
CA GLY A 41 -12.50 -17.82 -28.60
C GLY A 41 -12.41 -18.45 -27.18
N LEU A 42 -12.36 -17.63 -26.15
CA LEU A 42 -12.38 -17.96 -24.73
C LEU A 42 -13.75 -18.56 -24.37
N GLY A 43 -13.78 -19.66 -23.61
CA GLY A 43 -15.02 -20.31 -23.18
C GLY A 43 -15.62 -21.36 -24.13
N LYS A 44 -15.06 -21.61 -25.32
CA LYS A 44 -15.52 -22.73 -26.16
C LYS A 44 -15.09 -24.08 -25.57
N LYS A 45 -16.05 -24.96 -25.29
CA LYS A 45 -15.80 -26.37 -24.99
C LYS A 45 -15.29 -27.06 -26.26
N ASP A 46 -14.28 -27.93 -26.13
CA ASP A 46 -13.76 -28.71 -27.26
C ASP A 46 -14.89 -29.48 -27.97
N GLY A 47 -14.99 -29.32 -29.29
CA GLY A 47 -16.04 -29.92 -30.11
C GLY A 47 -17.36 -29.13 -30.14
N CYS A 48 -17.45 -27.97 -29.48
CA CYS A 48 -18.63 -27.12 -29.42
C CYS A 48 -18.50 -25.80 -30.22
N LYS A 49 -19.54 -25.43 -30.96
CA LYS A 49 -19.67 -24.22 -31.80
C LYS A 49 -20.12 -23.02 -30.98
N TYR A 50 -21.04 -23.27 -30.04
CA TYR A 50 -21.63 -22.27 -29.15
C TYR A 50 -20.80 -22.13 -27.87
N ILE A 51 -20.84 -20.95 -27.27
CA ILE A 51 -20.24 -20.64 -25.97
C ILE A 51 -21.34 -20.73 -24.91
N PHE A 52 -21.03 -21.31 -23.75
CA PHE A 52 -22.00 -21.51 -22.68
C PHE A 52 -21.48 -21.00 -21.36
N TYR A 53 -22.35 -20.31 -20.62
CA TYR A 53 -22.17 -19.99 -19.21
C TYR A 53 -23.46 -20.30 -18.45
N PRO A 54 -23.44 -21.16 -17.41
CA PRO A 54 -22.32 -22.01 -17.04
C PRO A 54 -21.85 -22.96 -18.15
N LYS A 55 -20.56 -23.33 -18.13
CA LYS A 55 -20.01 -24.29 -19.09
C LYS A 55 -20.69 -25.66 -18.98
N VAL A 56 -21.18 -26.18 -20.10
CA VAL A 56 -21.81 -27.52 -20.15
C VAL A 56 -20.78 -28.65 -20.00
N HIS A 57 -21.20 -29.79 -19.45
CA HIS A 57 -20.33 -30.96 -19.28
C HIS A 57 -19.96 -31.64 -20.62
N SER A 58 -20.96 -31.84 -21.49
CA SER A 58 -20.79 -32.48 -22.80
C SER A 58 -21.50 -31.68 -23.90
N CYS A 59 -20.82 -31.48 -25.02
CA CYS A 59 -21.38 -30.90 -26.24
C CYS A 59 -20.77 -31.59 -27.46
N VAL A 60 -21.62 -32.18 -28.32
CA VAL A 60 -21.21 -32.86 -29.54
C VAL A 60 -21.96 -32.28 -30.73
N HIS A 61 -21.22 -31.68 -31.67
CA HIS A 61 -21.79 -31.24 -32.95
C HIS A 61 -21.79 -32.31 -34.04
N ALA A 62 -22.77 -32.20 -34.93
CA ALA A 62 -22.86 -32.98 -36.14
C ALA A 62 -23.06 -32.08 -37.38
N ASP A 63 -22.85 -32.67 -38.56
CA ASP A 63 -23.06 -32.00 -39.84
C ASP A 63 -24.56 -31.83 -40.14
N GLY A 64 -25.15 -30.73 -39.64
CA GLY A 64 -26.55 -30.39 -39.87
C GLY A 64 -26.88 -28.97 -39.42
N THR A 65 -27.72 -28.27 -40.19
CA THR A 65 -28.25 -26.95 -39.83
C THR A 65 -29.73 -26.79 -40.16
N ILE A 66 -30.47 -26.15 -39.26
CA ILE A 66 -31.89 -25.82 -39.34
C ILE A 66 -32.03 -24.30 -39.46
N LYS A 67 -32.65 -23.83 -40.54
CA LYS A 67 -33.05 -22.41 -40.66
C LYS A 67 -34.37 -22.20 -39.94
N LEU A 68 -34.40 -21.31 -38.95
CA LEU A 68 -35.60 -21.01 -38.16
C LEU A 68 -36.54 -20.02 -38.86
N LYS A 69 -35.99 -19.07 -39.64
CA LYS A 69 -36.78 -18.04 -40.33
C LYS A 69 -37.79 -18.66 -41.31
N GLY A 70 -39.06 -18.28 -41.19
CA GLY A 70 -40.15 -18.78 -42.03
C GLY A 70 -40.68 -20.16 -41.64
N LYS A 71 -40.28 -20.67 -40.47
CA LYS A 71 -40.79 -21.90 -39.84
C LYS A 71 -41.77 -21.56 -38.73
N THR A 72 -42.73 -22.44 -38.49
CA THR A 72 -43.54 -22.43 -37.27
C THR A 72 -42.87 -23.35 -36.25
N ILE A 73 -42.86 -22.94 -34.99
CA ILE A 73 -42.41 -23.75 -33.87
C ILE A 73 -43.62 -24.46 -33.27
N ASN A 74 -43.69 -25.78 -33.39
CA ASN A 74 -44.71 -26.56 -32.72
C ASN A 74 -44.18 -27.02 -31.36
N LEU A 75 -44.67 -26.43 -30.28
CA LEU A 75 -44.22 -26.73 -28.91
C LEU A 75 -45.07 -27.86 -28.32
N VAL A 76 -44.45 -29.02 -28.13
CA VAL A 76 -45.03 -30.23 -27.52
C VAL A 76 -44.48 -30.35 -26.09
N LEU A 77 -45.37 -30.27 -25.11
CA LEU A 77 -45.02 -30.27 -23.68
C LEU A 77 -45.64 -31.49 -23.01
N GLU A 78 -44.82 -32.27 -22.31
CA GLU A 78 -45.28 -33.48 -21.62
C GLU A 78 -45.80 -33.21 -20.20
N ASP A 79 -46.48 -34.22 -19.65
CA ASP A 79 -46.93 -34.24 -18.26
C ASP A 79 -45.72 -34.12 -17.31
N GLY A 80 -45.72 -33.07 -16.49
CA GLY A 80 -44.65 -32.77 -15.52
C GLY A 80 -43.91 -31.46 -15.79
N ILE A 81 -44.11 -30.84 -16.94
CA ILE A 81 -43.60 -29.49 -17.23
C ILE A 81 -44.51 -28.44 -16.59
N SER A 82 -43.90 -27.56 -15.79
CA SER A 82 -44.60 -26.45 -15.12
C SER A 82 -45.06 -25.36 -16.10
N GLU A 83 -46.04 -24.56 -15.68
CA GLU A 83 -46.50 -23.41 -16.46
C GLU A 83 -45.40 -22.37 -16.71
N HIS A 84 -44.46 -22.21 -15.78
CA HIS A 84 -43.34 -21.29 -15.90
C HIS A 84 -42.29 -21.78 -16.91
N THR A 85 -41.92 -23.06 -16.86
CA THR A 85 -41.03 -23.68 -17.87
C THR A 85 -41.66 -23.61 -19.26
N ALA A 86 -42.96 -23.90 -19.36
CA ALA A 86 -43.72 -23.79 -20.60
C ALA A 86 -43.77 -22.34 -21.13
N ALA A 87 -43.93 -21.36 -20.23
CA ALA A 87 -43.94 -19.94 -20.59
C ALA A 87 -42.55 -19.50 -21.08
N LYS A 88 -41.47 -19.88 -20.40
CA LYS A 88 -40.09 -19.61 -20.85
C LYS A 88 -39.81 -20.23 -22.22
N ALA A 89 -40.13 -21.52 -22.40
CA ALA A 89 -39.94 -22.22 -23.67
C ALA A 89 -40.68 -21.55 -24.83
N LYS A 90 -41.89 -21.03 -24.60
CA LYS A 90 -42.63 -20.25 -25.61
C LYS A 90 -41.94 -18.90 -25.87
N ARG A 91 -41.59 -18.18 -24.81
CA ARG A 91 -41.05 -16.82 -24.85
C ARG A 91 -39.77 -16.73 -25.68
N ILE A 92 -38.82 -17.67 -25.52
CA ILE A 92 -37.53 -17.62 -26.23
C ILE A 92 -37.68 -17.65 -27.76
N PHE A 93 -38.73 -18.29 -28.29
CA PHE A 93 -39.00 -18.27 -29.73
C PHE A 93 -39.78 -17.03 -30.17
N GLU A 94 -40.76 -16.59 -29.37
CA GLU A 94 -41.56 -15.39 -29.67
C GLU A 94 -40.73 -14.11 -29.68
N GLU A 95 -39.78 -13.96 -28.76
CA GLU A 95 -38.84 -12.83 -28.71
C GLU A 95 -37.94 -12.75 -29.96
N ARG A 96 -37.78 -13.88 -30.67
CA ARG A 96 -37.03 -13.98 -31.92
C ARG A 96 -37.92 -13.89 -33.17
N GLY A 97 -39.19 -13.51 -33.00
CA GLY A 97 -40.15 -13.29 -34.07
C GLY A 97 -40.69 -14.57 -34.72
N LEU A 98 -40.55 -15.72 -34.05
CA LEU A 98 -41.07 -17.00 -34.53
C LEU A 98 -42.50 -17.21 -34.06
N THR A 99 -43.33 -17.80 -34.91
CA THR A 99 -44.70 -18.17 -34.55
C THR A 99 -44.67 -19.49 -33.78
N VAL A 100 -45.26 -19.52 -32.59
CA VAL A 100 -45.33 -20.71 -31.74
C VAL A 100 -46.76 -21.24 -31.71
N THR A 101 -46.95 -22.50 -32.06
CA THR A 101 -48.20 -23.26 -31.90
C THR A 101 -48.06 -24.30 -30.81
N LYS A 102 -49.19 -24.78 -30.28
CA LYS A 102 -49.25 -25.89 -29.33
C LYS A 102 -50.26 -26.91 -29.84
N THR A 103 -49.79 -27.92 -30.55
CA THR A 103 -50.63 -29.04 -31.02
C THR A 103 -49.97 -30.36 -30.63
N GLU A 104 -50.71 -31.46 -30.71
CA GLU A 104 -50.09 -32.80 -30.77
C GLU A 104 -49.05 -32.82 -31.92
N GLN A 105 -48.05 -33.70 -31.85
CA GLN A 105 -46.94 -33.74 -32.81
C GLN A 105 -47.45 -33.67 -34.26
N ASP A 106 -47.20 -32.54 -34.95
CA ASP A 106 -47.66 -32.30 -36.32
C ASP A 106 -46.43 -32.15 -37.23
N SER A 107 -46.23 -33.17 -38.06
CA SER A 107 -45.07 -33.32 -38.94
C SER A 107 -45.24 -32.61 -40.30
N SER A 108 -46.07 -31.57 -40.35
CA SER A 108 -46.14 -30.58 -41.45
C SER A 108 -44.73 -30.28 -42.01
N VAL A 109 -44.54 -30.33 -43.33
CA VAL A 109 -43.22 -30.27 -43.99
C VAL A 109 -42.46 -28.96 -43.70
N ASN A 110 -43.15 -27.92 -43.21
CA ASN A 110 -42.54 -26.62 -42.95
C ASN A 110 -42.34 -26.29 -41.47
N ASP A 111 -42.76 -27.12 -40.53
CA ASP A 111 -42.67 -26.81 -39.09
C ASP A 111 -41.47 -27.52 -38.42
N ILE A 112 -41.13 -27.04 -37.22
CA ILE A 112 -40.11 -27.60 -36.32
C ILE A 112 -40.81 -28.01 -35.03
N ASP A 113 -40.70 -29.29 -34.66
CA ASP A 113 -41.21 -29.78 -33.39
C ASP A 113 -40.21 -29.48 -32.26
N VAL A 114 -40.69 -28.91 -31.17
CA VAL A 114 -39.94 -28.69 -29.93
C VAL A 114 -40.57 -29.55 -28.84
N LEU A 115 -39.92 -30.67 -28.52
CA LEU A 115 -40.36 -31.65 -27.54
C LEU A 115 -39.72 -31.34 -26.19
N ILE A 116 -40.52 -31.11 -25.15
CA ILE A 116 -40.02 -30.83 -23.80
C ILE A 116 -40.76 -31.69 -22.79
N GLY A 117 -40.00 -32.50 -22.06
CA GLY A 117 -40.52 -33.36 -21.00
C GLY A 117 -39.51 -33.66 -19.90
N ILE A 118 -39.84 -34.67 -19.11
CA ILE A 118 -39.06 -35.11 -17.96
C ILE A 118 -38.82 -36.62 -18.06
N ASP A 119 -37.73 -37.10 -17.47
CA ASP A 119 -37.33 -38.50 -17.48
C ASP A 119 -38.27 -39.36 -16.61
N ASN A 120 -39.39 -39.77 -17.22
CA ASN A 120 -40.45 -40.57 -16.60
C ASN A 120 -40.79 -41.85 -17.41
N ASP A 121 -39.91 -42.22 -18.35
CA ASP A 121 -40.02 -43.34 -19.29
C ASP A 121 -41.26 -43.30 -20.21
N LYS A 122 -41.84 -42.11 -20.44
CA LYS A 122 -43.05 -41.88 -21.24
C LYS A 122 -42.94 -40.57 -22.01
N GLY A 123 -43.88 -40.33 -22.93
CA GLY A 123 -43.94 -39.09 -23.70
C GLY A 123 -43.16 -39.15 -25.01
N VAL A 124 -43.45 -38.20 -25.89
CA VAL A 124 -42.86 -38.12 -27.24
C VAL A 124 -41.38 -37.71 -27.16
N ASP A 125 -41.00 -36.92 -26.16
CA ASP A 125 -39.62 -36.55 -25.88
C ASP A 125 -38.76 -37.78 -25.53
N TYR A 126 -39.22 -38.63 -24.62
CA TYR A 126 -38.54 -39.86 -24.21
C TYR A 126 -38.43 -40.84 -25.38
N GLU A 127 -39.53 -41.09 -26.10
CA GLU A 127 -39.52 -41.96 -27.28
C GLU A 127 -38.52 -41.49 -28.34
N TYR A 128 -38.40 -40.17 -28.52
CA TYR A 128 -37.44 -39.59 -29.45
C TYR A 128 -35.99 -39.67 -28.95
N LEU A 129 -35.73 -39.44 -27.67
CA LEU A 129 -34.36 -39.37 -27.11
C LEU A 129 -33.80 -40.73 -26.68
N ASN A 130 -34.65 -41.73 -26.47
CA ASN A 130 -34.23 -43.05 -26.00
C ASN A 130 -33.11 -43.66 -26.86
N GLY A 131 -32.03 -44.08 -26.22
CA GLY A 131 -30.84 -44.64 -26.87
C GLY A 131 -29.95 -43.65 -27.64
N LYS A 132 -30.21 -42.32 -27.57
CA LYS A 132 -29.42 -41.29 -28.26
C LYS A 132 -28.45 -40.52 -27.36
N PHE A 133 -28.43 -40.80 -26.06
CA PHE A 133 -27.61 -40.13 -25.05
C PHE A 133 -27.31 -41.07 -23.88
N ASP A 134 -26.37 -40.70 -23.00
CA ASP A 134 -26.03 -41.40 -21.77
C ASP A 134 -26.76 -40.79 -20.56
N PRO A 135 -27.75 -41.49 -19.98
CA PRO A 135 -28.51 -40.98 -18.84
C PRO A 135 -27.67 -40.84 -17.56
N THR A 136 -26.54 -41.53 -17.44
CA THR A 136 -25.70 -41.53 -16.22
C THR A 136 -24.88 -40.24 -16.05
N VAL A 137 -24.74 -39.47 -17.12
CA VAL A 137 -24.06 -38.16 -17.17
C VAL A 137 -25.02 -37.04 -17.60
N SER A 138 -26.32 -37.24 -17.41
CA SER A 138 -27.38 -36.27 -17.72
C SER A 138 -28.57 -36.42 -16.78
N VAL A 139 -29.72 -36.95 -17.25
CA VAL A 139 -31.00 -36.98 -16.53
C VAL A 139 -31.01 -37.81 -15.23
N LYS A 140 -29.99 -38.62 -14.95
CA LYS A 140 -29.82 -39.30 -13.65
C LYS A 140 -28.91 -38.54 -12.67
N LYS A 141 -28.53 -37.30 -12.98
CA LYS A 141 -27.74 -36.39 -12.13
C LYS A 141 -28.62 -35.26 -11.57
N ASP A 142 -28.12 -34.54 -10.56
CA ASP A 142 -28.80 -33.37 -10.01
C ASP A 142 -29.00 -32.31 -11.10
N ASP A 143 -30.25 -31.83 -11.24
CA ASP A 143 -30.64 -30.82 -12.23
C ASP A 143 -30.28 -31.18 -13.69
N GLY A 144 -30.09 -32.48 -13.96
CA GLY A 144 -29.61 -32.99 -15.24
C GLY A 144 -30.60 -32.84 -16.39
N TYR A 145 -30.09 -32.68 -17.61
CA TYR A 145 -30.90 -32.67 -18.82
C TYR A 145 -30.10 -33.17 -20.03
N VAL A 146 -30.85 -33.54 -21.07
CA VAL A 146 -30.33 -33.73 -22.42
C VAL A 146 -31.03 -32.74 -23.36
N LEU A 147 -30.27 -32.11 -24.26
CA LEU A 147 -30.79 -31.26 -25.34
C LEU A 147 -30.25 -31.79 -26.66
N LYS A 148 -31.14 -32.03 -27.63
CA LYS A 148 -30.77 -32.44 -28.98
C LYS A 148 -31.46 -31.60 -30.04
N THR A 149 -30.70 -31.10 -31.00
CA THR A 149 -31.22 -30.48 -32.23
C THR A 149 -30.89 -31.40 -33.42
N SER A 150 -31.85 -31.63 -34.31
CA SER A 150 -31.69 -32.53 -35.47
C SER A 150 -32.35 -31.95 -36.71
N LYS A 151 -31.55 -31.62 -37.73
CA LYS A 151 -32.05 -31.22 -39.05
C LYS A 151 -32.76 -32.35 -39.75
N ALA A 152 -32.23 -33.57 -39.65
CA ALA A 152 -32.80 -34.74 -40.31
C ALA A 152 -34.24 -34.97 -39.86
N ASP A 153 -34.49 -34.79 -38.56
CA ASP A 153 -35.80 -35.02 -37.95
C ASP A 153 -36.66 -33.75 -37.87
N ARG A 154 -36.04 -32.56 -38.00
CA ARG A 154 -36.65 -31.25 -37.74
C ARG A 154 -37.18 -31.11 -36.31
N VAL A 155 -36.42 -31.65 -35.37
CA VAL A 155 -36.77 -31.72 -33.95
C VAL A 155 -35.74 -30.99 -33.10
N ILE A 156 -36.22 -30.26 -32.10
CA ILE A 156 -35.48 -29.84 -30.92
C ILE A 156 -36.09 -30.59 -29.74
N ALA A 157 -35.33 -31.43 -29.06
CA ALA A 157 -35.82 -32.22 -27.93
C ALA A 157 -35.05 -31.87 -26.65
N ILE A 158 -35.77 -31.66 -25.55
CA ILE A 158 -35.24 -31.43 -24.21
C ILE A 158 -35.93 -32.41 -23.26
N MET A 159 -35.14 -33.17 -22.51
CA MET A 159 -35.65 -34.00 -21.42
C MET A 159 -34.82 -33.71 -20.17
N GLY A 160 -35.48 -33.27 -19.11
CA GLY A 160 -34.87 -33.04 -17.80
C GLY A 160 -35.03 -34.22 -16.85
N ALA A 161 -34.17 -34.31 -15.82
CA ALA A 161 -34.35 -35.22 -14.69
C ALA A 161 -35.70 -34.96 -13.97
N ASP A 162 -36.07 -33.68 -13.91
CA ASP A 162 -37.33 -33.15 -13.42
C ASP A 162 -37.64 -31.84 -14.16
N ASN A 163 -38.67 -31.10 -13.72
CA ASN A 163 -39.02 -29.80 -14.29
C ASN A 163 -37.88 -28.78 -14.20
N GLY A 164 -37.04 -28.83 -13.16
CA GLY A 164 -35.88 -27.94 -13.00
C GLY A 164 -34.81 -28.24 -14.05
N GLY A 165 -34.49 -29.52 -14.25
CA GLY A 165 -33.61 -29.96 -15.35
C GLY A 165 -34.14 -29.51 -16.72
N ALA A 166 -35.44 -29.67 -16.97
CA ALA A 166 -36.06 -29.24 -18.22
C ALA A 166 -35.97 -27.71 -18.41
N PHE A 167 -36.19 -26.93 -17.34
CA PHE A 167 -35.99 -25.47 -17.34
C PHE A 167 -34.56 -25.10 -17.73
N TYR A 168 -33.55 -25.78 -17.20
CA TYR A 168 -32.15 -25.53 -17.56
C TYR A 168 -31.81 -25.94 -18.98
N GLY A 169 -32.42 -27.00 -19.51
CA GLY A 169 -32.33 -27.34 -20.93
C GLY A 169 -32.89 -26.22 -21.82
N VAL A 170 -34.01 -25.62 -21.42
CA VAL A 170 -34.58 -24.44 -22.11
C VAL A 170 -33.65 -23.22 -21.99
N THR A 171 -33.03 -23.00 -20.83
CA THR A 171 -32.01 -21.94 -20.64
C THR A 171 -30.82 -22.13 -21.58
N THR A 172 -30.31 -23.36 -21.73
CA THR A 172 -29.22 -23.67 -22.67
C THR A 172 -29.66 -23.46 -24.11
N LEU A 173 -30.89 -23.85 -24.47
CA LEU A 173 -31.45 -23.56 -25.80
C LEU A 173 -31.50 -22.06 -26.08
N ASP A 174 -31.89 -21.25 -25.10
CA ASP A 174 -31.91 -19.79 -25.22
C ASP A 174 -30.53 -19.24 -25.60
N GLN A 175 -29.48 -19.64 -24.88
CA GLN A 175 -28.09 -19.27 -25.19
C GLN A 175 -27.65 -19.70 -26.60
N ILE A 176 -28.09 -20.88 -27.06
CA ILE A 176 -27.84 -21.32 -28.45
C ILE A 176 -28.54 -20.38 -29.43
N LEU A 177 -29.80 -20.06 -29.19
CA LEU A 177 -30.60 -19.24 -30.10
C LEU A 177 -30.10 -17.79 -30.17
N GLU A 178 -29.46 -17.25 -29.13
CA GLU A 178 -28.78 -15.94 -29.16
C GLU A 178 -27.60 -15.93 -30.13
N GLN A 179 -26.87 -17.03 -30.20
CA GLN A 179 -25.65 -17.14 -31.00
C GLN A 179 -25.91 -17.71 -32.42
N ALA A 180 -27.06 -18.33 -32.65
CA ALA A 180 -27.35 -19.05 -33.88
C ALA A 180 -27.68 -18.16 -35.09
N ASP A 181 -27.99 -16.88 -34.90
CA ASP A 181 -28.42 -15.96 -35.96
C ASP A 181 -29.49 -16.57 -36.91
N GLY A 182 -30.48 -17.24 -36.31
CA GLY A 182 -31.56 -17.92 -37.04
C GLY A 182 -31.17 -19.22 -37.76
N VAL A 183 -29.92 -19.69 -37.62
CA VAL A 183 -29.43 -20.96 -38.15
C VAL A 183 -28.90 -21.86 -37.03
N LEU A 184 -29.76 -22.76 -36.55
CA LEU A 184 -29.42 -23.74 -35.53
C LEU A 184 -28.53 -24.84 -36.11
N THR A 185 -27.51 -25.28 -35.38
CA THR A 185 -26.64 -26.41 -35.78
C THR A 185 -27.08 -27.65 -35.03
N ASP A 186 -26.94 -28.82 -35.65
CA ASP A 186 -27.18 -30.11 -35.00
C ASP A 186 -26.20 -30.26 -33.82
N VAL A 187 -26.75 -30.50 -32.64
CA VAL A 187 -26.00 -30.62 -31.40
C VAL A 187 -26.68 -31.62 -30.47
N LEU A 188 -25.87 -32.36 -29.72
CA LEU A 188 -26.28 -33.11 -28.54
C LEU A 188 -25.54 -32.52 -27.34
N ILE A 189 -26.29 -32.12 -26.32
CA ILE A 189 -25.78 -31.64 -25.03
C ILE A 189 -26.30 -32.57 -23.95
N GLU A 190 -25.39 -33.08 -23.14
CA GLU A 190 -25.67 -33.91 -21.96
C GLU A 190 -25.05 -33.19 -20.77
N ASP A 191 -25.88 -32.74 -19.85
CA ASP A 191 -25.45 -31.75 -18.86
C ASP A 191 -26.20 -31.90 -17.55
N TYR A 192 -25.59 -31.39 -16.48
CA TYR A 192 -26.07 -31.50 -15.10
C TYR A 192 -25.33 -30.49 -14.22
N ALA A 193 -25.70 -30.40 -12.94
CA ALA A 193 -24.95 -29.59 -11.97
C ALA A 193 -24.04 -30.45 -11.07
N ASP A 194 -22.80 -30.03 -10.88
CA ASP A 194 -21.87 -30.61 -9.91
C ASP A 194 -22.29 -30.34 -8.45
N VAL A 195 -22.92 -29.18 -8.20
CA VAL A 195 -23.44 -28.79 -6.89
C VAL A 195 -24.96 -28.69 -6.92
N LYS A 196 -25.64 -29.42 -6.03
CA LYS A 196 -27.11 -29.51 -6.00
C LYS A 196 -27.81 -28.21 -5.64
N PHE A 197 -27.39 -27.52 -4.57
CA PHE A 197 -27.99 -26.23 -4.18
C PHE A 197 -27.04 -25.09 -4.57
N ARG A 198 -27.48 -24.19 -5.47
CA ARG A 198 -26.66 -23.13 -6.03
C ARG A 198 -27.34 -21.80 -5.77
N SER A 199 -26.80 -21.04 -4.83
CA SER A 199 -27.51 -19.94 -4.21
C SER A 199 -26.69 -18.66 -4.08
N PHE A 200 -27.41 -17.57 -3.88
CA PHE A 200 -26.90 -16.38 -3.24
C PHE A 200 -27.67 -16.13 -1.94
N ILE A 201 -27.01 -15.53 -0.95
CA ILE A 201 -27.57 -15.25 0.37
C ILE A 201 -27.49 -13.75 0.66
N GLU A 202 -28.61 -13.13 1.00
CA GLU A 202 -28.61 -11.77 1.56
C GLU A 202 -28.26 -11.87 3.05
N GLY A 203 -26.99 -12.18 3.35
CA GLY A 203 -26.52 -12.52 4.71
C GLY A 203 -25.58 -11.47 5.33
N PHE A 204 -25.33 -10.38 4.61
CA PHE A 204 -24.42 -9.29 4.98
C PHE A 204 -25.03 -8.30 5.99
N TYR A 205 -24.15 -7.53 6.62
CA TYR A 205 -24.50 -6.38 7.46
C TYR A 205 -24.58 -5.09 6.63
N GLY A 206 -25.63 -4.29 6.83
CA GLY A 206 -25.78 -2.98 6.19
C GLY A 206 -27.18 -2.74 5.65
N THR A 207 -27.29 -1.86 4.67
CA THR A 207 -28.58 -1.57 4.01
C THR A 207 -29.02 -2.80 3.21
N PRO A 208 -30.18 -3.41 3.54
CA PRO A 208 -30.73 -4.51 2.75
C PRO A 208 -30.99 -4.09 1.31
N TRP A 209 -31.06 -5.04 0.39
CA TRP A 209 -31.39 -4.73 -0.99
C TRP A 209 -32.83 -4.23 -1.14
N SER A 210 -33.06 -3.43 -2.18
CA SER A 210 -34.41 -3.09 -2.61
C SER A 210 -35.12 -4.34 -3.12
N HIS A 211 -36.46 -4.31 -3.09
CA HIS A 211 -37.28 -5.40 -3.61
C HIS A 211 -37.06 -5.68 -5.09
N GLU A 212 -36.91 -4.63 -5.91
CA GLU A 212 -36.61 -4.77 -7.34
C GLU A 212 -35.24 -5.43 -7.57
N ASN A 213 -34.21 -5.05 -6.81
CA ASN A 213 -32.89 -5.69 -6.92
C ASN A 213 -32.93 -7.17 -6.53
N ARG A 214 -33.76 -7.56 -5.54
CA ARG A 214 -33.95 -8.99 -5.21
C ARG A 214 -34.54 -9.75 -6.40
N LYS A 215 -35.62 -9.26 -7.00
CA LYS A 215 -36.25 -9.90 -8.17
C LYS A 215 -35.30 -10.02 -9.35
N ASP A 216 -34.57 -8.96 -9.63
CA ASP A 216 -33.58 -8.92 -10.72
C ASP A 216 -32.40 -9.89 -10.49
N LEU A 217 -31.91 -10.03 -9.26
CA LEU A 217 -30.92 -11.07 -8.94
C LEU A 217 -31.48 -12.49 -9.08
N MET A 218 -32.76 -12.70 -8.80
CA MET A 218 -33.43 -13.99 -9.02
C MET A 218 -33.62 -14.30 -10.52
N GLU A 219 -33.86 -13.29 -11.36
CA GLU A 219 -33.84 -13.45 -12.82
C GLU A 219 -32.44 -13.82 -13.31
N PHE A 220 -31.45 -13.03 -12.91
CA PHE A 220 -30.05 -13.27 -13.25
C PHE A 220 -29.59 -14.67 -12.83
N GLY A 221 -29.89 -15.08 -11.61
CA GLY A 221 -29.59 -16.43 -11.13
C GLY A 221 -30.21 -17.52 -12.01
N GLY A 222 -31.47 -17.36 -12.43
CA GLY A 222 -32.18 -18.32 -13.28
C GLY A 222 -31.61 -18.42 -14.70
N ASP A 223 -31.14 -17.30 -15.25
CA ASP A 223 -30.46 -17.24 -16.55
C ASP A 223 -29.11 -17.99 -16.55
N PHE A 224 -28.47 -18.06 -15.38
CA PHE A 224 -27.20 -18.79 -15.17
C PHE A 224 -27.36 -20.05 -14.30
N LYS A 225 -28.57 -20.61 -14.22
CA LYS A 225 -28.85 -21.92 -13.60
C LYS A 225 -28.54 -22.03 -12.09
N MET A 226 -28.49 -20.91 -11.37
CA MET A 226 -28.67 -20.90 -9.91
C MET A 226 -30.11 -21.30 -9.59
N ASN A 227 -30.35 -21.85 -8.39
CA ASN A 227 -31.65 -22.45 -8.07
C ASN A 227 -32.27 -22.01 -6.74
N SER A 228 -31.60 -21.12 -6.00
CA SER A 228 -32.13 -20.63 -4.73
C SER A 228 -31.61 -19.26 -4.32
N TYR A 229 -32.47 -18.51 -3.63
CA TYR A 229 -32.14 -17.25 -2.98
C TYR A 229 -32.42 -17.39 -1.47
N LEU A 230 -31.38 -17.29 -0.65
CA LEU A 230 -31.50 -17.34 0.80
C LEU A 230 -31.76 -15.95 1.36
N TYR A 231 -32.99 -15.71 1.79
CA TYR A 231 -33.40 -14.50 2.49
C TYR A 231 -33.03 -14.62 3.98
N GLY A 232 -31.95 -13.94 4.38
CA GLY A 232 -31.57 -13.78 5.78
C GLY A 232 -30.95 -12.42 6.13
N PRO A 233 -31.55 -11.27 5.73
CA PRO A 233 -30.94 -9.97 5.98
C PRO A 233 -30.82 -9.74 7.49
N LYS A 234 -29.61 -9.48 7.98
CA LYS A 234 -29.33 -9.33 9.42
C LYS A 234 -30.14 -8.19 10.07
N ASN A 235 -30.53 -7.19 9.29
CA ASN A 235 -31.31 -6.05 9.73
C ASN A 235 -32.84 -6.25 9.67
N ASP A 236 -33.34 -7.39 9.16
CA ASP A 236 -34.77 -7.73 9.25
C ASP A 236 -35.11 -8.22 10.66
N PRO A 237 -35.90 -7.48 11.46
CA PRO A 237 -36.24 -7.91 12.81
C PRO A 237 -37.05 -9.20 12.83
N TYR A 238 -37.88 -9.51 11.84
CA TYR A 238 -38.73 -10.70 11.82
C TYR A 238 -38.00 -11.98 11.42
N HIS A 239 -36.81 -11.83 10.82
CA HIS A 239 -35.84 -12.91 10.64
C HIS A 239 -35.06 -13.19 11.95
N ALA A 240 -34.77 -12.13 12.73
CA ALA A 240 -33.92 -12.19 13.92
C ALA A 240 -34.64 -11.86 15.24
N ALA A 241 -34.66 -10.59 15.69
CA ALA A 241 -35.09 -10.22 17.05
C ALA A 241 -36.57 -10.53 17.38
N LYS A 242 -37.44 -10.50 16.37
CA LYS A 242 -38.88 -10.74 16.40
C LYS A 242 -39.26 -12.03 15.67
N TRP A 243 -38.37 -13.03 15.68
CA TRP A 243 -38.58 -14.31 14.97
C TRP A 243 -39.87 -15.04 15.36
N LYS A 244 -40.42 -14.79 16.55
CA LYS A 244 -41.70 -15.34 17.03
C LYS A 244 -42.93 -14.62 16.44
N ASP A 245 -42.78 -13.38 16.01
CA ASP A 245 -43.88 -12.55 15.54
C ASP A 245 -44.14 -12.80 14.04
N PRO A 246 -45.40 -12.84 13.59
CA PRO A 246 -45.72 -12.92 12.16
C PRO A 246 -45.25 -11.65 11.43
N TYR A 247 -44.89 -11.79 10.15
CA TYR A 247 -44.70 -10.61 9.29
C TYR A 247 -46.01 -9.82 9.18
N PRO A 248 -45.96 -8.48 9.17
CA PRO A 248 -47.09 -7.63 8.79
C PRO A 248 -47.56 -7.98 7.37
N SER A 249 -48.85 -7.77 7.09
CA SER A 249 -49.48 -8.16 5.82
C SER A 249 -48.81 -7.54 4.59
N GLU A 250 -48.40 -6.28 4.67
CA GLU A 250 -47.72 -5.57 3.57
C GLU A 250 -46.37 -6.22 3.25
N LYS A 251 -45.55 -6.48 4.28
CA LYS A 251 -44.26 -7.15 4.10
C LYS A 251 -44.42 -8.59 3.64
N LEU A 252 -45.44 -9.29 4.13
CA LEU A 252 -45.75 -10.65 3.71
C LEU A 252 -46.14 -10.72 2.22
N ALA A 253 -46.89 -9.72 1.73
CA ALA A 253 -47.22 -9.60 0.31
C ALA A 253 -45.97 -9.34 -0.54
N GLU A 254 -45.07 -8.46 -0.09
CA GLU A 254 -43.77 -8.24 -0.73
C GLU A 254 -42.94 -9.54 -0.81
N LEU A 255 -42.86 -10.32 0.29
CA LEU A 255 -42.16 -11.61 0.29
C LEU A 255 -42.84 -12.64 -0.63
N LYS A 256 -44.17 -12.62 -0.75
CA LYS A 256 -44.89 -13.49 -1.69
C LYS A 256 -44.48 -13.18 -3.14
N GLU A 257 -44.29 -11.91 -3.51
CA GLU A 257 -43.81 -11.57 -4.85
C GLU A 257 -42.44 -12.19 -5.14
N LEU A 258 -41.55 -12.28 -4.13
CA LEU A 258 -40.26 -12.97 -4.29
C LEU A 258 -40.44 -14.49 -4.44
N VAL A 259 -41.39 -15.09 -3.71
CA VAL A 259 -41.73 -16.51 -3.88
C VAL A 259 -42.24 -16.78 -5.30
N ASP A 260 -43.20 -15.98 -5.76
CA ASP A 260 -43.76 -16.09 -7.12
C ASP A 260 -42.66 -15.90 -8.17
N LYS A 261 -41.74 -14.94 -7.93
CA LYS A 261 -40.60 -14.73 -8.82
C LYS A 261 -39.67 -15.93 -8.87
N GLY A 262 -39.45 -16.59 -7.74
CA GLY A 262 -38.63 -17.80 -7.68
C GLY A 262 -39.21 -18.98 -8.45
N LEU A 263 -40.54 -19.10 -8.52
CA LEU A 263 -41.21 -20.08 -9.37
C LEU A 263 -41.06 -19.75 -10.86
N GLU A 264 -41.13 -18.46 -11.20
CA GLU A 264 -40.94 -17.98 -12.58
C GLU A 264 -39.52 -18.21 -13.10
N THR A 265 -38.50 -17.94 -12.28
CA THR A 265 -37.08 -17.97 -12.67
C THR A 265 -36.37 -19.27 -12.31
N ASN A 266 -37.07 -20.22 -11.67
CA ASN A 266 -36.50 -21.43 -11.09
C ASN A 266 -35.41 -21.18 -10.03
N VAL A 267 -35.46 -20.00 -9.38
CA VAL A 267 -34.61 -19.61 -8.24
C VAL A 267 -35.46 -19.56 -6.98
N GLU A 268 -35.62 -20.67 -6.28
CA GLU A 268 -36.57 -20.75 -5.18
C GLU A 268 -36.21 -19.83 -4.01
N PHE A 269 -37.21 -19.14 -3.48
CA PHE A 269 -37.07 -18.32 -2.28
C PHE A 269 -36.97 -19.20 -1.02
N VAL A 270 -35.84 -19.08 -0.31
CA VAL A 270 -35.58 -19.79 0.94
C VAL A 270 -35.66 -18.80 2.10
N TRP A 271 -36.54 -19.06 3.07
CA TRP A 271 -36.65 -18.20 4.25
C TRP A 271 -35.78 -18.71 5.39
N ALA A 272 -34.86 -17.87 5.88
CA ALA A 272 -34.04 -18.19 7.04
C ALA A 272 -34.66 -17.65 8.34
N ALA A 273 -34.40 -18.33 9.45
CA ALA A 273 -34.70 -17.86 10.81
C ALA A 273 -33.40 -17.78 11.63
N HIS A 274 -33.03 -16.58 12.09
CA HIS A 274 -31.83 -16.37 12.91
C HIS A 274 -32.17 -16.39 14.40
N VAL A 275 -32.31 -17.60 14.91
CA VAL A 275 -32.76 -17.90 16.28
C VAL A 275 -31.62 -18.10 17.28
N GLY A 276 -30.38 -18.26 16.81
CA GLY A 276 -29.20 -18.39 17.67
C GLY A 276 -29.10 -17.29 18.75
N GLY A 277 -28.81 -17.72 19.97
CA GLY A 277 -28.75 -16.90 21.19
C GLY A 277 -30.12 -16.41 21.71
N LYS A 278 -31.21 -16.64 20.96
CA LYS A 278 -32.55 -16.08 21.23
C LYS A 278 -33.62 -17.13 21.49
N ILE A 279 -33.37 -18.38 21.10
CA ILE A 279 -34.29 -19.51 21.27
C ILE A 279 -33.94 -20.35 22.50
N ASN A 280 -34.95 -20.79 23.24
CA ASN A 280 -34.80 -21.89 24.19
C ASN A 280 -35.09 -23.22 23.48
N LEU A 281 -34.03 -23.97 23.14
CA LEU A 281 -34.10 -25.21 22.36
C LEU A 281 -34.96 -26.33 22.99
N GLY A 282 -35.17 -26.29 24.31
CA GLY A 282 -36.03 -27.25 25.02
C GLY A 282 -37.45 -26.76 25.28
N SER A 283 -37.79 -25.53 24.89
CA SER A 283 -39.10 -24.92 25.14
C SER A 283 -40.09 -25.29 24.05
N GLU A 284 -41.18 -25.94 24.43
CA GLU A 284 -42.23 -26.31 23.48
C GLU A 284 -42.98 -25.09 22.92
N ALA A 285 -43.07 -24.01 23.70
CA ALA A 285 -43.63 -22.74 23.22
C ALA A 285 -42.76 -22.10 22.12
N ASP A 286 -41.44 -22.23 22.22
CA ASP A 286 -40.50 -21.65 21.25
C ASP A 286 -40.47 -22.47 19.96
N ILE A 287 -40.46 -23.80 20.06
CA ILE A 287 -40.57 -24.71 18.91
C ILE A 287 -41.90 -24.46 18.18
N GLN A 288 -43.01 -24.35 18.91
CA GLN A 288 -44.31 -24.07 18.29
C GLN A 288 -44.35 -22.67 17.64
N ALA A 289 -43.73 -21.65 18.25
CA ALA A 289 -43.63 -20.33 17.64
C ALA A 289 -42.86 -20.36 16.32
N LEU A 290 -41.75 -21.11 16.24
CA LEU A 290 -40.99 -21.27 15.00
C LEU A 290 -41.80 -22.01 13.93
N LYS A 291 -42.51 -23.09 14.31
CA LYS A 291 -43.42 -23.81 13.39
C LYS A 291 -44.52 -22.89 12.86
N ASN A 292 -45.15 -22.09 13.72
CA ASN A 292 -46.18 -21.13 13.30
C ASN A 292 -45.62 -20.09 12.31
N LYS A 293 -44.38 -19.64 12.53
CA LYS A 293 -43.69 -18.74 11.61
C LYS A 293 -43.40 -19.42 10.27
N PHE A 294 -42.91 -20.66 10.29
CA PHE A 294 -42.75 -21.46 9.08
C PHE A 294 -44.08 -21.70 8.36
N ASP A 295 -45.19 -21.91 9.08
CA ASP A 295 -46.52 -22.07 8.46
C ASP A 295 -46.98 -20.79 7.75
N GLN A 296 -46.71 -19.61 8.33
CA GLN A 296 -46.99 -18.33 7.65
C GLN A 296 -46.24 -18.23 6.31
N MET A 297 -44.95 -18.56 6.33
CA MET A 297 -44.10 -18.50 5.14
C MET A 297 -44.47 -19.60 4.13
N TYR A 298 -44.77 -20.82 4.60
CA TYR A 298 -45.28 -21.91 3.76
C TYR A 298 -46.59 -21.53 3.06
N GLY A 299 -47.47 -20.81 3.77
CA GLY A 299 -48.76 -20.34 3.26
C GLY A 299 -48.65 -19.34 2.10
N ILE A 300 -47.52 -18.65 1.95
CA ILE A 300 -47.23 -17.82 0.77
C ILE A 300 -46.41 -18.52 -0.30
N GLY A 301 -46.13 -19.82 -0.14
CA GLY A 301 -45.47 -20.66 -1.15
C GLY A 301 -44.01 -21.03 -0.85
N VAL A 302 -43.44 -20.66 0.30
CA VAL A 302 -42.07 -21.08 0.65
C VAL A 302 -41.99 -22.60 0.81
N ARG A 303 -40.99 -23.23 0.19
CA ARG A 303 -40.77 -24.69 0.20
C ARG A 303 -39.39 -25.14 0.66
N GLN A 304 -38.56 -24.21 1.14
CA GLN A 304 -37.33 -24.54 1.86
C GLN A 304 -37.08 -23.53 2.98
N PHE A 305 -36.55 -24.02 4.10
CA PHE A 305 -36.31 -23.21 5.29
C PHE A 305 -34.87 -23.34 5.75
N ALA A 306 -34.33 -22.24 6.29
CA ALA A 306 -33.03 -22.23 6.94
C ALA A 306 -33.11 -21.81 8.41
N ILE A 307 -32.20 -22.32 9.24
CA ILE A 307 -32.11 -22.00 10.67
C ILE A 307 -30.67 -21.62 11.00
N PHE A 308 -30.48 -20.40 11.50
CA PHE A 308 -29.18 -19.75 11.64
C PHE A 308 -28.80 -19.52 13.11
N PHE A 309 -27.57 -19.92 13.43
CA PHE A 309 -26.91 -19.79 14.74
C PHE A 309 -25.58 -19.03 14.65
N ASP A 310 -25.24 -18.46 13.48
CA ASP A 310 -24.07 -17.61 13.31
C ASP A 310 -24.09 -16.41 14.30
N ASP A 311 -22.89 -15.89 14.59
CA ASP A 311 -22.65 -14.69 15.39
C ASP A 311 -23.37 -14.64 16.75
N SER A 312 -23.63 -15.80 17.36
CA SER A 312 -24.35 -15.92 18.62
C SER A 312 -23.86 -17.08 19.48
N ALA A 313 -23.95 -16.94 20.80
CA ALA A 313 -23.66 -18.02 21.74
C ALA A 313 -24.97 -18.69 22.19
N THR A 314 -25.14 -19.98 21.91
CA THR A 314 -26.31 -20.76 22.33
C THR A 314 -25.88 -21.96 23.19
N ASN A 315 -26.67 -22.31 24.21
CA ASN A 315 -26.51 -23.62 24.85
C ASN A 315 -26.99 -24.70 23.86
N ASN A 316 -26.08 -25.56 23.42
CA ASN A 316 -26.32 -26.55 22.36
C ASN A 316 -26.72 -27.95 22.87
N ASP A 317 -26.96 -28.12 24.17
CA ASP A 317 -27.29 -29.43 24.78
C ASP A 317 -28.50 -30.11 24.13
N GLN A 318 -29.48 -29.32 23.67
CA GLN A 318 -30.71 -29.81 23.03
C GLN A 318 -30.70 -29.65 21.50
N LEU A 319 -29.60 -29.18 20.90
CA LEU A 319 -29.58 -28.78 19.49
C LEU A 319 -29.92 -29.94 18.53
N VAL A 320 -29.35 -31.12 18.75
CA VAL A 320 -29.65 -32.31 17.93
C VAL A 320 -31.12 -32.68 18.02
N ASN A 321 -31.67 -32.71 19.24
CA ASN A 321 -33.09 -33.02 19.45
C ASN A 321 -33.98 -31.97 18.77
N PHE A 322 -33.67 -30.67 18.94
CA PHE A 322 -34.40 -29.57 18.31
C PHE A 322 -34.45 -29.71 16.77
N ILE A 323 -33.31 -29.91 16.10
CA ILE A 323 -33.27 -30.05 14.64
C ILE A 323 -33.97 -31.34 14.19
N THR A 324 -33.76 -32.46 14.87
CA THR A 324 -34.48 -33.72 14.56
C THR A 324 -35.99 -33.56 14.69
N ARG A 325 -36.48 -32.80 15.68
CA ARG A 325 -37.91 -32.52 15.85
C ARG A 325 -38.45 -31.59 14.76
N MET A 326 -37.73 -30.53 14.42
CA MET A 326 -38.12 -29.66 13.30
C MET A 326 -38.21 -30.46 12.00
N ASP A 327 -37.26 -31.36 11.74
CA ASP A 327 -37.30 -32.22 10.56
C ASP A 327 -38.48 -33.22 10.59
N SER A 328 -38.58 -34.04 11.63
CA SER A 328 -39.55 -35.15 11.70
C SER A 328 -41.00 -34.70 11.97
N GLU A 329 -41.21 -33.62 12.72
CA GLU A 329 -42.55 -33.14 13.09
C GLU A 329 -43.09 -32.05 12.16
N TYR A 330 -42.23 -31.36 11.39
CA TYR A 330 -42.65 -30.27 10.51
C TYR A 330 -42.24 -30.46 9.05
N ILE A 331 -40.96 -30.69 8.75
CA ILE A 331 -40.47 -30.75 7.36
C ILE A 331 -40.96 -32.01 6.64
N LYS A 332 -40.67 -33.20 7.16
CA LYS A 332 -41.04 -34.48 6.54
C LYS A 332 -42.55 -34.64 6.34
N PRO A 333 -43.43 -34.28 7.30
CA PRO A 333 -44.87 -34.44 7.12
C PRO A 333 -45.49 -33.56 6.04
N LYS A 334 -44.85 -32.46 5.61
CA LYS A 334 -45.35 -31.61 4.53
C LYS A 334 -45.24 -32.29 3.16
N GLY A 335 -44.25 -33.16 2.97
CA GLY A 335 -44.02 -33.93 1.73
C GLY A 335 -43.43 -33.12 0.57
N ASP A 336 -43.71 -31.83 0.49
CA ASP A 336 -43.25 -30.91 -0.57
C ASP A 336 -42.20 -29.89 -0.11
N VAL A 337 -41.70 -30.00 1.14
CA VAL A 337 -40.68 -29.10 1.71
C VAL A 337 -39.30 -29.76 1.62
N LYS A 338 -38.33 -29.03 1.06
CA LYS A 338 -36.93 -29.45 0.94
C LYS A 338 -36.23 -29.52 2.30
N PRO A 339 -35.12 -30.27 2.43
CA PRO A 339 -34.38 -30.38 3.69
C PRO A 339 -33.92 -29.03 4.25
N ILE A 340 -33.84 -28.95 5.58
CA ILE A 340 -33.40 -27.76 6.32
C ILE A 340 -31.97 -27.39 5.94
N ILE A 341 -31.72 -26.09 5.76
CA ILE A 341 -30.37 -25.51 5.74
C ILE A 341 -30.03 -24.99 7.13
N PHE A 342 -28.95 -25.47 7.73
CA PHE A 342 -28.53 -25.08 9.07
C PHE A 342 -27.19 -24.34 9.03
N CYS A 343 -27.15 -23.10 9.51
CA CYS A 343 -25.88 -22.38 9.73
C CYS A 343 -25.46 -22.55 11.20
N PRO A 344 -24.36 -23.28 11.48
CA PRO A 344 -23.93 -23.54 12.84
C PRO A 344 -23.33 -22.31 13.55
N GLN A 345 -23.31 -22.34 14.88
CA GLN A 345 -22.56 -21.36 15.68
C GLN A 345 -21.06 -21.41 15.36
N TYR A 346 -20.51 -22.61 15.23
CA TYR A 346 -19.15 -22.83 14.73
C TYR A 346 -19.24 -23.08 13.22
N TYR A 347 -19.24 -22.01 12.43
CA TYR A 347 -19.38 -22.04 10.95
C TYR A 347 -18.05 -21.97 10.20
N ARG A 348 -16.93 -21.91 10.92
CA ARG A 348 -15.58 -21.84 10.37
C ARG A 348 -14.61 -22.62 11.25
N LYS A 349 -13.46 -22.97 10.69
CA LYS A 349 -12.44 -23.76 11.39
C LYS A 349 -11.82 -22.96 12.53
N ASP A 350 -11.48 -21.70 12.26
CA ASP A 350 -10.53 -20.92 13.06
C ASP A 350 -9.36 -21.85 13.44
N SER A 351 -9.19 -22.15 14.72
CA SER A 351 -8.07 -22.94 15.22
C SER A 351 -8.20 -24.45 15.10
N GLY A 352 -9.33 -24.94 14.60
CA GLY A 352 -9.65 -26.36 14.63
C GLY A 352 -9.66 -26.91 16.06
N SER A 353 -10.01 -26.08 17.04
CA SER A 353 -10.00 -26.46 18.46
C SER A 353 -10.81 -27.73 18.74
N GLN A 354 -10.46 -28.44 19.82
CA GLN A 354 -11.24 -29.61 20.24
C GLN A 354 -12.71 -29.28 20.50
N ALA A 355 -13.03 -28.04 20.93
CA ALA A 355 -14.40 -27.57 21.08
C ALA A 355 -15.13 -27.49 19.74
N THR A 356 -14.51 -26.91 18.71
CA THR A 356 -15.02 -26.88 17.33
C THR A 356 -15.27 -28.30 16.82
N ILE A 357 -14.28 -29.18 16.94
CA ILE A 357 -14.38 -30.59 16.49
C ILE A 357 -15.51 -31.32 17.21
N ASN A 358 -15.62 -31.18 18.54
CA ASN A 358 -16.68 -31.81 19.33
C ASN A 358 -18.06 -31.29 18.93
N TYR A 359 -18.18 -29.99 18.66
CA TYR A 359 -19.41 -29.39 18.17
C TYR A 359 -19.80 -29.96 16.79
N LEU A 360 -18.86 -30.04 15.84
CA LEU A 360 -19.09 -30.62 14.51
C LEU A 360 -19.52 -32.09 14.57
N LYS A 361 -18.86 -32.89 15.41
CA LYS A 361 -19.25 -34.28 15.69
C LYS A 361 -20.62 -34.40 16.37
N ASN A 362 -21.06 -33.40 17.13
CA ASN A 362 -22.39 -33.42 17.71
C ASN A 362 -23.46 -33.15 16.65
N ILE A 363 -23.26 -32.13 15.79
CA ILE A 363 -24.23 -31.80 14.72
C ILE A 363 -24.23 -32.83 13.58
N SER A 364 -23.19 -33.66 13.43
CA SER A 364 -23.17 -34.79 12.48
C SER A 364 -24.31 -35.80 12.72
N ARG A 365 -24.92 -35.77 13.92
CA ARG A 365 -26.07 -36.58 14.35
C ARG A 365 -27.42 -36.03 13.89
N PHE A 366 -27.48 -34.85 13.27
CA PHE A 366 -28.69 -34.38 12.60
C PHE A 366 -29.15 -35.39 11.54
N PRO A 367 -30.44 -35.41 11.16
CA PRO A 367 -30.91 -36.13 9.98
C PRO A 367 -29.96 -35.90 8.79
N LYS A 368 -29.66 -36.97 8.05
CA LYS A 368 -28.53 -36.97 7.09
C LYS A 368 -28.75 -36.06 5.89
N ASP A 369 -29.98 -35.69 5.58
CA ASP A 369 -30.35 -34.76 4.53
C ASP A 369 -30.39 -33.29 4.96
N VAL A 370 -30.26 -32.99 6.26
CA VAL A 370 -30.05 -31.61 6.73
C VAL A 370 -28.71 -31.08 6.22
N GLN A 371 -28.78 -29.92 5.57
CA GLN A 371 -27.61 -29.22 5.03
C GLN A 371 -26.91 -28.45 6.16
N ILE A 372 -25.57 -28.49 6.20
CA ILE A 372 -24.78 -27.80 7.23
C ILE A 372 -23.85 -26.81 6.54
N MET A 373 -24.00 -25.53 6.87
CA MET A 373 -23.22 -24.45 6.28
C MET A 373 -21.80 -24.36 6.86
N TRP A 374 -20.85 -23.93 6.03
CA TRP A 374 -19.45 -23.74 6.40
C TRP A 374 -18.78 -22.64 5.55
N THR A 375 -18.03 -21.73 6.18
CA THR A 375 -17.33 -20.64 5.48
C THR A 375 -15.86 -20.92 5.17
N GLY A 376 -15.34 -22.04 5.68
CA GLY A 376 -13.96 -22.49 5.43
C GLY A 376 -13.03 -22.39 6.64
N ASP A 377 -11.73 -22.23 6.38
CA ASP A 377 -10.72 -22.09 7.42
C ASP A 377 -10.97 -20.83 8.29
N ASN A 378 -11.47 -19.76 7.65
CA ASN A 378 -11.80 -18.46 8.20
C ASN A 378 -13.25 -18.04 7.88
N VAL A 379 -13.66 -16.87 8.39
CA VAL A 379 -14.91 -16.20 7.96
C VAL A 379 -14.90 -15.99 6.45
N VAL A 380 -13.77 -15.57 5.88
CA VAL A 380 -13.56 -15.38 4.45
C VAL A 380 -12.46 -16.31 4.00
N SER A 381 -12.80 -17.32 3.18
CA SER A 381 -11.86 -18.37 2.78
C SER A 381 -11.95 -18.69 1.30
N PRO A 382 -10.85 -19.18 0.70
CA PRO A 382 -10.93 -19.87 -0.58
C PRO A 382 -11.67 -21.21 -0.43
N VAL A 383 -12.27 -21.69 -1.52
CA VAL A 383 -12.89 -23.00 -1.61
C VAL A 383 -11.91 -23.93 -2.31
N LYS A 384 -11.18 -24.70 -1.51
CA LYS A 384 -10.20 -25.72 -1.95
C LYS A 384 -10.49 -27.06 -1.31
N GLN A 385 -10.07 -28.16 -1.95
CA GLN A 385 -10.42 -29.52 -1.49
C GLN A 385 -10.05 -29.77 -0.02
N SER A 386 -8.88 -29.30 0.43
CA SER A 386 -8.45 -29.50 1.82
C SER A 386 -9.33 -28.81 2.87
N VAL A 387 -10.00 -27.71 2.53
CA VAL A 387 -10.96 -27.03 3.40
C VAL A 387 -12.23 -27.86 3.53
N VAL A 388 -12.70 -28.42 2.41
CA VAL A 388 -13.90 -29.27 2.36
C VAL A 388 -13.64 -30.60 3.07
N ASP A 389 -12.51 -31.25 2.81
CA ASP A 389 -12.15 -32.53 3.46
C ASP A 389 -12.10 -32.40 4.98
N TRP A 390 -11.54 -31.29 5.49
CA TRP A 390 -11.40 -31.08 6.94
C TRP A 390 -12.73 -31.02 7.66
N VAL A 391 -13.74 -30.36 7.10
CA VAL A 391 -15.07 -30.25 7.75
C VAL A 391 -15.88 -31.53 7.52
N THR A 392 -15.85 -32.08 6.31
CA THR A 392 -16.68 -33.24 5.92
C THR A 392 -16.35 -34.51 6.70
N GLN A 393 -15.09 -34.71 7.12
CA GLN A 393 -14.71 -35.81 8.01
C GLN A 393 -15.37 -35.75 9.40
N TYR A 394 -15.81 -34.56 9.86
CA TYR A 394 -16.44 -34.41 11.19
C TYR A 394 -17.96 -34.35 11.11
N ILE A 395 -18.52 -33.72 10.08
CA ILE A 395 -19.98 -33.65 9.87
C ILE A 395 -20.54 -34.89 9.16
N GLU A 396 -19.66 -35.73 8.59
CA GLU A 396 -19.97 -37.01 7.92
C GLU A 396 -21.05 -36.88 6.83
N ARG A 397 -20.93 -35.84 6.02
CA ARG A 397 -21.80 -35.53 4.86
C ARG A 397 -21.11 -34.48 3.97
N PRO A 398 -21.49 -34.36 2.69
CA PRO A 398 -21.09 -33.22 1.86
C PRO A 398 -21.53 -31.89 2.51
N VAL A 399 -20.70 -30.86 2.40
CA VAL A 399 -20.88 -29.59 3.10
C VAL A 399 -21.64 -28.57 2.25
N TYR A 400 -22.41 -27.70 2.89
CA TYR A 400 -22.99 -26.52 2.25
C TYR A 400 -22.02 -25.34 2.43
N ILE A 401 -21.47 -24.78 1.37
CA ILE A 401 -20.53 -23.66 1.48
C ILE A 401 -21.30 -22.35 1.64
N TRP A 402 -20.99 -21.56 2.66
CA TRP A 402 -21.30 -20.12 2.72
C TRP A 402 -20.04 -19.38 2.31
N TRP A 403 -19.97 -18.91 1.07
CA TRP A 403 -18.80 -18.22 0.56
C TRP A 403 -18.91 -16.71 0.77
N ASN A 404 -18.14 -16.16 1.71
CA ASN A 404 -18.10 -14.72 2.00
C ASN A 404 -17.28 -13.93 0.98
N TYR A 405 -17.74 -13.95 -0.26
CA TYR A 405 -17.29 -13.09 -1.35
C TYR A 405 -18.43 -13.01 -2.39
N PRO A 406 -18.74 -11.82 -2.96
CA PRO A 406 -17.98 -10.56 -2.88
C PRO A 406 -18.32 -9.63 -1.71
N VAL A 407 -18.99 -10.06 -0.63
CA VAL A 407 -19.39 -9.19 0.49
C VAL A 407 -18.33 -8.16 0.94
N ASN A 408 -18.75 -6.91 1.11
CA ASN A 408 -17.93 -5.76 1.51
C ASN A 408 -18.46 -5.05 2.77
N ASP A 409 -19.05 -5.80 3.69
CA ASP A 409 -19.53 -5.28 4.98
C ASP A 409 -18.40 -5.19 6.03
N LEU A 410 -18.75 -4.87 7.29
CA LEU A 410 -17.88 -4.96 8.47
C LEU A 410 -16.45 -4.41 8.27
N GLY A 411 -16.35 -3.10 7.99
CA GLY A 411 -15.06 -2.42 7.82
C GLY A 411 -14.47 -2.51 6.41
N ARG A 412 -15.16 -3.18 5.47
CA ARG A 412 -14.76 -3.26 4.05
C ARG A 412 -15.62 -2.41 3.11
N ALA A 413 -16.54 -1.61 3.65
CA ALA A 413 -17.53 -0.85 2.87
C ALA A 413 -16.93 0.24 1.97
N ASP A 414 -15.65 0.52 2.13
CA ASP A 414 -14.89 1.45 1.29
C ASP A 414 -14.28 0.80 0.04
N TYR A 415 -14.32 -0.53 -0.04
CA TYR A 415 -13.86 -1.30 -1.19
C TYR A 415 -15.06 -1.79 -2.02
N VAL A 416 -14.82 -1.96 -3.31
CA VAL A 416 -15.76 -2.60 -4.23
C VAL A 416 -15.07 -3.82 -4.83
N HIS A 417 -15.59 -5.01 -4.54
CA HIS A 417 -14.93 -6.26 -4.92
C HIS A 417 -15.31 -6.63 -6.35
N MET A 418 -14.65 -5.99 -7.32
CA MET A 418 -14.88 -6.18 -8.77
C MET A 418 -13.89 -7.16 -9.42
N GLY A 419 -12.95 -7.72 -8.64
CA GLY A 419 -11.92 -8.63 -9.15
C GLY A 419 -12.41 -10.05 -9.41
N PRO A 420 -11.62 -10.85 -10.15
CA PRO A 420 -11.96 -12.23 -10.48
C PRO A 420 -12.12 -13.12 -9.24
N SER A 421 -12.99 -14.13 -9.35
CA SER A 421 -13.29 -15.11 -8.30
C SER A 421 -12.21 -16.20 -8.15
N LYS A 422 -10.95 -15.78 -7.99
CA LYS A 422 -9.75 -16.65 -7.86
C LYS A 422 -9.78 -17.56 -6.62
N GLY A 423 -10.63 -17.26 -5.65
CA GLY A 423 -10.86 -18.09 -4.46
C GLY A 423 -11.61 -19.39 -4.72
N LEU A 424 -12.15 -19.62 -5.93
CA LEU A 424 -12.86 -20.84 -6.32
C LEU A 424 -11.90 -21.76 -7.09
N TYR A 425 -11.46 -22.86 -6.46
CA TYR A 425 -10.55 -23.82 -7.09
C TYR A 425 -11.33 -24.87 -7.88
N SER A 426 -10.91 -25.17 -9.10
CA SER A 426 -11.52 -26.24 -9.89
C SER A 426 -11.31 -27.62 -9.25
N GLY A 427 -12.19 -28.57 -9.58
CA GLY A 427 -12.05 -29.95 -9.14
C GLY A 427 -12.53 -30.27 -7.71
N VAL A 428 -13.09 -29.30 -6.98
CA VAL A 428 -13.50 -29.52 -5.58
C VAL A 428 -14.78 -30.36 -5.49
N LYS A 429 -14.74 -31.44 -4.71
CA LYS A 429 -15.85 -32.39 -4.50
C LYS A 429 -16.39 -32.32 -3.07
N ASN A 430 -17.47 -33.06 -2.78
CA ASN A 430 -18.16 -33.12 -1.48
C ASN A 430 -18.83 -31.81 -1.04
N ILE A 431 -19.36 -31.05 -1.99
CA ILE A 431 -20.18 -29.86 -1.75
C ILE A 431 -21.64 -30.22 -2.04
N SER A 432 -22.54 -30.18 -1.04
CA SER A 432 -23.98 -30.39 -1.27
C SER A 432 -24.68 -29.11 -1.73
N GLY A 433 -24.16 -27.96 -1.34
CA GLY A 433 -24.73 -26.67 -1.67
C GLY A 433 -23.72 -25.54 -1.55
N PHE A 434 -24.04 -24.40 -2.14
CA PHE A 434 -23.16 -23.24 -2.19
C PHE A 434 -24.02 -21.97 -2.15
N ALA A 435 -23.75 -21.08 -1.22
CA ALA A 435 -24.33 -19.74 -1.15
C ALA A 435 -23.22 -18.69 -1.15
N SER A 436 -23.15 -17.87 -2.19
CA SER A 436 -22.32 -16.66 -2.19
C SER A 436 -23.00 -15.57 -1.39
N ASN A 437 -22.28 -14.94 -0.45
CA ASN A 437 -22.70 -13.75 0.26
C ASN A 437 -22.21 -12.50 -0.50
N PRO A 438 -23.12 -11.72 -1.13
CA PRO A 438 -22.70 -10.65 -2.00
C PRO A 438 -22.55 -9.30 -1.30
N MET A 439 -22.21 -8.26 -2.05
CA MET A 439 -22.04 -6.90 -1.55
C MET A 439 -23.40 -6.24 -1.23
N ASN A 440 -23.34 -5.14 -0.49
CA ASN A 440 -24.50 -4.25 -0.32
C ASN A 440 -24.97 -3.66 -1.68
N GLN A 441 -24.07 -3.64 -2.67
CA GLN A 441 -24.33 -3.30 -4.07
C GLN A 441 -24.83 -4.53 -4.83
N ALA A 442 -26.14 -4.61 -5.08
CA ALA A 442 -26.77 -5.80 -5.65
C ALA A 442 -26.33 -6.03 -7.10
N GLN A 443 -26.34 -4.99 -7.91
CA GLN A 443 -26.04 -5.08 -9.34
C GLN A 443 -24.56 -5.32 -9.58
N ALA A 444 -23.68 -4.63 -8.84
CA ALA A 444 -22.24 -4.85 -8.92
C ALA A 444 -21.84 -6.28 -8.50
N SER A 445 -22.60 -6.91 -7.59
CA SER A 445 -22.37 -8.28 -7.15
C SER A 445 -22.53 -9.33 -8.24
N LYS A 446 -23.24 -9.02 -9.34
CA LYS A 446 -23.44 -9.94 -10.47
C LYS A 446 -22.12 -10.41 -11.09
N VAL A 447 -21.05 -9.62 -11.04
CA VAL A 447 -19.71 -9.99 -11.54
C VAL A 447 -19.22 -11.28 -10.88
N SER A 448 -19.29 -11.36 -9.55
CA SER A 448 -18.88 -12.57 -8.82
C SER A 448 -19.94 -13.67 -8.90
N LEU A 449 -21.23 -13.32 -8.84
CA LEU A 449 -22.32 -14.30 -8.93
C LEU A 449 -22.33 -15.05 -10.25
N PHE A 450 -21.96 -14.40 -11.37
CA PHE A 450 -21.74 -15.06 -12.65
C PHE A 450 -20.71 -16.18 -12.53
N SER A 451 -19.56 -15.90 -11.92
CA SER A 451 -18.52 -16.90 -11.69
C SER A 451 -18.95 -18.00 -10.72
N VAL A 452 -19.78 -17.69 -9.72
CA VAL A 452 -20.35 -18.70 -8.82
C VAL A 452 -21.31 -19.63 -9.57
N ALA A 453 -22.14 -19.09 -10.44
CA ALA A 453 -23.02 -19.87 -11.28
C ALA A 453 -22.23 -20.81 -12.21
N ASP A 454 -21.19 -20.29 -12.87
CA ASP A 454 -20.29 -21.06 -13.73
C ASP A 454 -19.58 -22.19 -12.96
N TYR A 455 -18.99 -21.84 -11.81
CA TYR A 455 -18.26 -22.77 -10.93
C TYR A 455 -19.12 -23.90 -10.37
N THR A 456 -20.31 -23.56 -9.85
CA THR A 456 -21.16 -24.54 -9.16
C THR A 456 -21.91 -25.47 -10.09
N TRP A 457 -22.01 -25.11 -11.37
CA TRP A 457 -22.55 -25.98 -12.41
C TRP A 457 -21.52 -27.01 -12.88
N ASN A 458 -20.33 -26.56 -13.31
CA ASN A 458 -19.24 -27.42 -13.79
C ASN A 458 -17.92 -27.00 -13.12
N THR A 459 -17.67 -27.61 -11.96
CA THR A 459 -16.53 -27.29 -11.10
C THR A 459 -15.20 -27.72 -11.72
N ASP A 460 -15.20 -28.75 -12.57
CA ASP A 460 -13.98 -29.29 -13.16
C ASP A 460 -13.43 -28.38 -14.29
N ASP A 461 -14.30 -27.79 -15.12
CA ASP A 461 -13.91 -26.89 -16.24
C ASP A 461 -13.88 -25.40 -15.88
N TYR A 462 -14.18 -25.04 -14.64
CA TYR A 462 -14.20 -23.64 -14.21
C TYR A 462 -12.82 -22.98 -14.36
N ASP A 463 -12.82 -21.80 -14.98
CA ASP A 463 -11.65 -20.93 -15.12
C ASP A 463 -12.05 -19.53 -14.65
N TYR A 464 -11.44 -19.08 -13.55
CA TYR A 464 -11.83 -17.83 -12.90
C TYR A 464 -11.63 -16.60 -13.80
N GLU A 465 -10.61 -16.61 -14.67
CA GLU A 465 -10.25 -15.46 -15.49
C GLU A 465 -11.16 -15.38 -16.70
N GLN A 466 -11.40 -16.51 -17.37
CA GLN A 466 -12.35 -16.59 -18.49
C GLN A 466 -13.77 -16.26 -18.04
N SER A 467 -14.19 -16.77 -16.89
CA SER A 467 -15.53 -16.50 -16.33
C SER A 467 -15.69 -15.01 -15.99
N TRP A 468 -14.68 -14.41 -15.35
CA TRP A 468 -14.69 -12.99 -15.01
C TRP A 468 -14.72 -12.08 -16.25
N GLN A 469 -13.88 -12.36 -17.26
CA GLN A 469 -13.86 -11.59 -18.52
C GLN A 469 -15.19 -11.67 -19.27
N ALA A 470 -15.84 -12.84 -19.29
CA ALA A 470 -17.14 -13.00 -19.95
C ALA A 470 -18.28 -12.27 -19.20
N SER A 471 -18.20 -12.16 -17.87
CA SER A 471 -19.31 -11.68 -17.03
C SER A 471 -19.89 -10.33 -17.47
N PHE A 472 -19.05 -9.40 -17.94
CA PHE A 472 -19.47 -8.03 -18.25
C PHE A 472 -20.49 -7.96 -19.37
N ASP A 473 -20.32 -8.75 -20.44
CA ASP A 473 -21.25 -8.83 -21.57
C ASP A 473 -22.58 -9.48 -21.19
N TYR A 474 -22.58 -10.33 -20.15
CA TYR A 474 -23.79 -10.97 -19.61
C TYR A 474 -24.51 -10.11 -18.57
N ILE A 475 -23.82 -9.15 -17.93
CA ILE A 475 -24.42 -8.21 -16.97
C ILE A 475 -25.04 -7.00 -17.69
N ILE A 476 -24.39 -6.52 -18.75
CA ILE A 476 -24.85 -5.41 -19.59
C ILE A 476 -24.99 -5.91 -21.03
N ARG A 477 -26.14 -6.53 -21.30
CA ARG A 477 -26.42 -7.23 -22.57
C ARG A 477 -26.90 -6.28 -23.68
N ASP A 478 -27.48 -5.15 -23.29
CA ASP A 478 -28.11 -4.18 -24.18
C ASP A 478 -27.15 -3.11 -24.70
N ASN A 479 -25.97 -2.96 -24.07
CA ASN A 479 -24.99 -1.94 -24.45
C ASN A 479 -23.53 -2.44 -24.31
N PRO A 480 -22.92 -2.95 -25.39
CA PRO A 480 -21.55 -3.46 -25.39
C PRO A 480 -20.48 -2.40 -25.01
N GLU A 481 -20.73 -1.13 -25.30
CA GLU A 481 -19.81 -0.04 -24.92
C GLU A 481 -19.77 0.12 -23.40
N VAL A 482 -20.94 0.06 -22.75
CA VAL A 482 -21.05 0.15 -21.29
C VAL A 482 -20.54 -1.14 -20.63
N ALA A 483 -20.75 -2.32 -21.24
CA ALA A 483 -20.13 -3.57 -20.77
C ALA A 483 -18.59 -3.46 -20.74
N ARG A 484 -17.99 -2.95 -21.84
CA ARG A 484 -16.55 -2.66 -21.90
C ARG A 484 -16.13 -1.65 -20.85
N ALA A 485 -16.92 -0.60 -20.62
CA ALA A 485 -16.64 0.41 -19.60
C ALA A 485 -16.64 -0.18 -18.18
N LEU A 486 -17.58 -1.08 -17.86
CA LEU A 486 -17.62 -1.82 -16.60
C LEU A 486 -16.40 -2.73 -16.45
N HIS A 487 -15.96 -3.39 -17.52
CA HIS A 487 -14.74 -4.20 -17.51
C HIS A 487 -13.49 -3.36 -17.22
N ILE A 488 -13.29 -2.23 -17.92
CA ILE A 488 -12.16 -1.32 -17.71
C ILE A 488 -12.14 -0.80 -16.26
N PHE A 489 -13.30 -0.37 -15.74
CA PHE A 489 -13.41 0.03 -14.34
C PHE A 489 -12.99 -1.11 -13.39
N SER A 490 -13.49 -2.31 -13.64
CA SER A 490 -13.24 -3.48 -12.79
C SER A 490 -11.77 -3.92 -12.80
N GLN A 491 -11.08 -3.84 -13.95
CA GLN A 491 -9.63 -4.09 -14.07
C GLN A 491 -8.78 -3.15 -13.21
N ASN A 492 -9.28 -1.94 -12.91
CA ASN A 492 -8.59 -0.95 -12.10
C ASN A 492 -9.13 -0.87 -10.65
N ALA A 493 -10.16 -1.67 -10.31
CA ALA A 493 -10.80 -1.72 -8.99
C ALA A 493 -10.80 -3.14 -8.38
N SER A 494 -9.95 -4.05 -8.88
CA SER A 494 -10.00 -5.48 -8.56
C SER A 494 -9.26 -5.89 -7.29
N HIS A 495 -8.31 -5.08 -6.81
CA HIS A 495 -7.40 -5.48 -5.74
C HIS A 495 -7.91 -5.18 -4.32
N GLY A 496 -8.69 -4.12 -4.12
CA GLY A 496 -9.04 -3.56 -2.80
C GLY A 496 -9.54 -4.59 -1.78
N MET A 497 -8.74 -4.86 -0.73
CA MET A 497 -8.98 -5.88 0.31
C MET A 497 -9.47 -7.24 -0.22
N ASN A 498 -9.13 -7.58 -1.46
CA ASN A 498 -9.47 -8.86 -2.05
C ASN A 498 -8.64 -9.97 -1.37
N PRO A 499 -9.28 -10.92 -0.67
CA PRO A 499 -8.59 -11.96 0.08
C PRO A 499 -7.90 -13.02 -0.81
N PHE A 500 -8.07 -12.95 -2.13
CA PHE A 500 -7.61 -13.95 -3.10
C PHE A 500 -6.55 -13.41 -4.07
N GLU A 501 -5.88 -12.30 -3.72
CA GLU A 501 -4.76 -11.74 -4.47
C GLU A 501 -5.09 -11.42 -5.94
N ALA A 502 -6.20 -10.72 -6.18
CA ALA A 502 -6.46 -10.17 -7.51
C ALA A 502 -5.40 -9.12 -7.89
N GLY A 503 -5.00 -9.14 -9.16
CA GLY A 503 -4.21 -8.05 -9.76
C GLY A 503 -5.01 -6.75 -9.84
N GLU A 504 -4.37 -5.67 -10.24
CA GLU A 504 -4.99 -4.38 -10.60
C GLU A 504 -4.21 -3.84 -11.79
N SER A 505 -4.88 -3.27 -12.79
CA SER A 505 -4.26 -2.57 -13.93
C SER A 505 -3.16 -3.35 -14.67
N LEU A 506 -3.22 -4.68 -14.64
CA LEU A 506 -2.14 -5.55 -15.16
C LEU A 506 -1.82 -5.28 -16.64
N TYR A 507 -2.85 -4.92 -17.41
CA TYR A 507 -2.73 -4.59 -18.84
C TYR A 507 -1.91 -3.31 -19.11
N LEU A 508 -1.78 -2.42 -18.11
CA LEU A 508 -1.01 -1.17 -18.21
C LEU A 508 0.44 -1.32 -17.76
N LEU A 509 0.77 -2.35 -17.00
CA LEU A 509 2.13 -2.54 -16.46
C LEU A 509 3.22 -2.46 -17.53
N PRO A 510 3.10 -3.07 -18.73
CA PRO A 510 4.13 -2.93 -19.75
C PRO A 510 4.36 -1.47 -20.18
N GLN A 511 3.29 -0.69 -20.38
CA GLN A 511 3.37 0.70 -20.80
C GLN A 511 3.95 1.59 -19.69
N MET A 512 3.47 1.41 -18.45
CA MET A 512 3.95 2.12 -17.26
C MET A 512 5.44 1.87 -17.05
N ASN A 513 5.86 0.62 -17.19
CA ASN A 513 7.25 0.22 -17.06
C ASN A 513 8.14 0.80 -18.17
N ALA A 514 7.68 0.81 -19.43
CA ALA A 514 8.42 1.42 -20.53
C ALA A 514 8.64 2.93 -20.30
N PHE A 515 7.60 3.66 -19.90
CA PHE A 515 7.70 5.08 -19.59
C PHE A 515 8.67 5.36 -18.43
N LYS A 516 8.56 4.61 -17.32
CA LYS A 516 9.48 4.74 -16.17
C LYS A 516 10.93 4.51 -16.56
N GLN A 517 11.20 3.55 -17.45
CA GLN A 517 12.55 3.28 -17.93
C GLN A 517 13.13 4.45 -18.71
N ALA A 518 12.40 4.95 -19.71
CA ALA A 518 12.84 6.10 -20.49
C ALA A 518 13.03 7.34 -19.59
N LEU A 519 12.09 7.58 -18.66
CA LEU A 519 12.15 8.63 -17.64
C LEU A 519 13.22 8.40 -16.57
N SER A 520 13.79 7.20 -16.42
CA SER A 520 14.94 6.99 -15.54
C SER A 520 16.23 7.20 -16.30
N GLY A 521 16.35 6.62 -17.51
CA GLY A 521 17.57 6.59 -18.33
C GLY A 521 17.96 7.89 -19.03
N GLY A 522 17.03 8.83 -19.17
CA GLY A 522 17.28 10.14 -19.84
C GLY A 522 16.81 10.14 -21.29
N GLU A 523 16.01 9.16 -21.65
CA GLU A 523 15.58 8.89 -23.03
C GLU A 523 14.33 9.71 -23.38
N ASP A 524 13.98 9.73 -24.67
CA ASP A 524 12.75 10.36 -25.14
C ASP A 524 11.52 9.61 -24.62
N ILE A 525 10.67 10.32 -23.90
CA ILE A 525 9.44 9.79 -23.29
C ILE A 525 8.19 10.06 -24.14
N SER A 526 8.31 10.68 -25.32
CA SER A 526 7.17 11.16 -26.11
C SER A 526 6.24 10.04 -26.55
N GLU A 527 6.78 8.95 -27.10
CA GLU A 527 5.98 7.82 -27.59
C GLU A 527 5.33 7.03 -26.45
N SER A 528 6.14 6.65 -25.44
CA SER A 528 5.68 5.90 -24.28
C SER A 528 4.68 6.69 -23.44
N GLY A 529 4.90 8.00 -23.30
CA GLY A 529 4.02 8.93 -22.62
C GLY A 529 2.70 9.13 -23.37
N ALA A 530 2.73 9.36 -24.69
CA ALA A 530 1.51 9.50 -25.49
C ALA A 530 0.65 8.22 -25.45
N SER A 531 1.28 7.05 -25.39
CA SER A 531 0.58 5.77 -25.20
C SER A 531 -0.14 5.70 -23.86
N LEU A 532 0.54 6.05 -22.77
CA LEU A 532 -0.06 6.07 -21.42
C LEU A 532 -1.16 7.11 -21.28
N VAL A 533 -1.00 8.30 -21.85
CA VAL A 533 -2.03 9.35 -21.83
C VAL A 533 -3.32 8.83 -22.47
N ARG A 534 -3.25 8.12 -23.61
CA ARG A 534 -4.42 7.48 -24.23
C ARG A 534 -5.05 6.43 -23.31
N SER A 535 -4.24 5.60 -22.67
CA SER A 535 -4.71 4.55 -21.76
C SER A 535 -5.41 5.12 -20.52
N PHE A 536 -4.90 6.22 -19.94
CA PHE A 536 -5.58 6.89 -18.83
C PHE A 536 -6.85 7.62 -19.29
N GLU A 537 -6.87 8.16 -20.51
CA GLU A 537 -8.08 8.72 -21.12
C GLU A 537 -9.16 7.66 -21.31
N GLU A 538 -8.79 6.43 -21.71
CA GLU A 538 -9.72 5.32 -21.84
C GLU A 538 -10.38 4.96 -20.50
N ILE A 539 -9.64 5.02 -19.38
CA ILE A 539 -10.22 4.83 -18.04
C ILE A 539 -11.20 5.96 -17.70
N ILE A 540 -10.85 7.21 -17.99
CA ILE A 540 -11.72 8.38 -17.73
C ILE A 540 -13.02 8.27 -18.54
N ASN A 541 -12.91 7.93 -19.83
CA ASN A 541 -14.05 7.73 -20.70
C ASN A 541 -14.92 6.55 -20.25
N ALA A 542 -14.32 5.43 -19.86
CA ALA A 542 -15.06 4.30 -19.31
C ALA A 542 -15.87 4.70 -18.05
N VAL A 543 -15.26 5.49 -17.15
CA VAL A 543 -15.99 6.03 -16.00
C VAL A 543 -17.17 6.91 -16.44
N ASP A 544 -16.95 7.85 -17.35
CA ASP A 544 -17.99 8.79 -17.78
C ASP A 544 -19.13 8.04 -18.53
N THR A 545 -18.80 7.06 -19.36
CA THR A 545 -19.77 6.15 -20.02
C THR A 545 -20.59 5.36 -19.00
N LEU A 546 -19.95 4.75 -18.01
CA LEU A 546 -20.66 3.96 -16.99
C LEU A 546 -21.54 4.83 -16.09
N LYS A 547 -21.10 6.05 -15.75
CA LYS A 547 -21.91 7.01 -14.97
C LYS A 547 -23.16 7.49 -15.71
N ALA A 548 -23.10 7.59 -17.04
CA ALA A 548 -24.23 8.01 -17.86
C ALA A 548 -25.27 6.90 -18.08
N TYR A 549 -24.93 5.65 -17.77
CA TYR A 549 -25.79 4.50 -18.03
C TYR A 549 -26.90 4.35 -16.96
N PRO A 550 -28.19 4.37 -17.36
CA PRO A 550 -29.31 4.25 -16.42
C PRO A 550 -29.80 2.80 -16.23
N GLY A 551 -29.34 1.86 -17.07
CA GLY A 551 -29.85 0.49 -17.09
C GLY A 551 -29.29 -0.40 -15.97
N THR A 552 -29.55 -1.71 -16.08
CA THR A 552 -29.14 -2.73 -15.10
C THR A 552 -29.51 -2.31 -13.67
N ASN A 553 -30.76 -1.88 -13.47
CA ASN A 553 -31.35 -1.49 -12.19
C ASN A 553 -30.47 -0.54 -11.33
N GLY A 554 -29.78 0.40 -11.98
CA GLY A 554 -29.05 1.46 -11.31
C GLY A 554 -27.63 1.08 -10.86
N ILE A 555 -26.96 0.15 -11.56
CA ILE A 555 -25.56 -0.23 -11.30
C ILE A 555 -24.61 0.99 -11.24
N SER A 556 -24.85 2.02 -12.07
CA SER A 556 -24.07 3.26 -12.07
C SER A 556 -24.20 4.02 -10.75
N GLY A 557 -25.40 4.06 -10.17
CA GLY A 557 -25.67 4.66 -8.87
C GLY A 557 -24.98 3.91 -7.73
N GLU A 558 -24.96 2.57 -7.78
CA GLU A 558 -24.23 1.74 -6.81
C GLU A 558 -22.70 2.02 -6.85
N LEU A 559 -22.13 2.23 -8.05
CA LEU A 559 -20.69 2.38 -8.25
C LEU A 559 -20.17 3.83 -8.20
N THR A 560 -21.05 4.84 -8.28
CA THR A 560 -20.67 6.26 -8.41
C THR A 560 -19.57 6.72 -7.43
N PRO A 561 -19.61 6.39 -6.12
CA PRO A 561 -18.56 6.83 -5.20
C PRO A 561 -17.15 6.34 -5.58
N TRP A 562 -17.03 5.14 -6.15
CA TRP A 562 -15.76 4.58 -6.62
C TRP A 562 -15.39 5.08 -8.01
N LEU A 563 -16.39 5.28 -8.88
CA LEU A 563 -16.20 5.88 -10.21
C LEU A 563 -15.62 7.29 -10.12
N ASP A 564 -16.17 8.14 -9.25
CA ASP A 564 -15.65 9.49 -9.03
C ASP A 564 -14.19 9.50 -8.58
N LYS A 565 -13.80 8.54 -7.74
CA LYS A 565 -12.42 8.41 -7.28
C LYS A 565 -11.50 7.88 -8.39
N MET A 566 -11.92 6.86 -9.13
CA MET A 566 -11.19 6.31 -10.28
C MET A 566 -10.87 7.41 -11.28
N ARG A 567 -11.88 8.20 -11.64
CA ARG A 567 -11.75 9.31 -12.58
C ARG A 567 -10.68 10.30 -12.15
N LYS A 568 -10.69 10.72 -10.87
CA LYS A 568 -9.71 11.68 -10.32
C LYS A 568 -8.29 11.11 -10.33
N ILE A 569 -8.12 9.83 -10.00
CA ILE A 569 -6.80 9.18 -9.99
C ILE A 569 -6.28 9.07 -11.43
N ALA A 570 -7.07 8.54 -12.36
CA ALA A 570 -6.68 8.45 -13.77
C ALA A 570 -6.37 9.83 -14.36
N GLN A 571 -7.12 10.86 -13.98
CA GLN A 571 -6.89 12.25 -14.37
C GLN A 571 -5.54 12.79 -13.84
N ALA A 572 -5.21 12.54 -12.57
CA ALA A 572 -3.92 12.91 -11.99
C ALA A 572 -2.76 12.17 -12.67
N SER A 573 -2.91 10.87 -12.95
CA SER A 573 -1.92 10.07 -13.68
C SER A 573 -1.68 10.61 -15.10
N ARG A 574 -2.77 10.88 -15.84
CA ARG A 574 -2.74 11.46 -17.18
C ARG A 574 -2.02 12.81 -17.19
N ASN A 575 -2.41 13.72 -16.31
CA ASN A 575 -1.82 15.06 -16.23
C ASN A 575 -0.36 15.04 -15.82
N SER A 576 0.06 14.07 -15.00
CA SER A 576 1.46 13.90 -14.60
C SER A 576 2.33 13.45 -15.78
N VAL A 577 1.88 12.44 -16.53
CA VAL A 577 2.60 11.97 -17.73
C VAL A 577 2.63 13.05 -18.81
N GLN A 578 1.50 13.71 -19.08
CA GLN A 578 1.42 14.80 -20.05
C GLN A 578 2.36 15.97 -19.68
N GLY A 579 2.33 16.40 -18.41
CA GLY A 579 3.19 17.48 -17.94
C GLY A 579 4.68 17.13 -18.03
N LEU A 580 5.06 15.87 -17.83
CA LEU A 580 6.44 15.41 -18.04
C LEU A 580 6.87 15.48 -19.51
N MET A 581 5.98 15.12 -20.44
CA MET A 581 6.26 15.22 -21.88
C MET A 581 6.38 16.66 -22.36
N GLU A 582 5.61 17.58 -21.75
CA GLU A 582 5.63 19.01 -22.07
C GLU A 582 6.79 19.76 -21.39
N LEU A 583 7.40 19.15 -20.37
CA LEU A 583 8.54 19.73 -19.68
C LEU A 583 9.77 19.70 -20.58
N GLY A 584 10.33 20.87 -20.86
CA GLY A 584 11.60 21.00 -21.58
C GLY A 584 12.81 20.50 -20.78
N GLU A 585 14.00 20.65 -21.34
CA GLU A 585 15.24 20.29 -20.65
C GLU A 585 15.42 21.13 -19.36
N ILE A 586 15.67 20.47 -18.23
CA ILE A 586 16.02 21.13 -16.98
C ILE A 586 17.49 21.53 -17.04
N SER A 587 17.76 22.83 -16.94
CA SER A 587 19.09 23.41 -16.99
C SER A 587 19.38 24.27 -15.77
N GLU A 588 20.54 24.06 -15.16
CA GLU A 588 21.06 24.89 -14.06
C GLU A 588 21.30 26.36 -14.48
N TYR A 589 21.41 26.61 -15.78
CA TYR A 589 21.60 27.94 -16.37
C TYR A 589 20.28 28.61 -16.76
N ASP A 590 19.16 27.91 -16.64
CA ASP A 590 17.82 28.44 -16.96
C ASP A 590 16.89 28.33 -15.73
N PRO A 591 16.81 29.38 -14.90
CA PRO A 591 15.93 29.42 -13.73
C PRO A 591 14.45 29.14 -14.04
N ALA A 592 13.97 29.50 -15.24
CA ALA A 592 12.59 29.24 -15.63
C ALA A 592 12.33 27.73 -15.81
N SER A 593 13.30 26.98 -16.33
CA SER A 593 13.22 25.52 -16.45
C SER A 593 13.15 24.82 -15.08
N ILE A 594 13.92 25.32 -14.10
CA ILE A 594 13.92 24.83 -12.70
C ILE A 594 12.54 25.08 -12.07
N GLN A 595 12.02 26.30 -12.20
CA GLN A 595 10.73 26.68 -11.65
C GLN A 595 9.58 25.89 -12.29
N ALA A 596 9.63 25.63 -13.60
CA ALA A 596 8.65 24.80 -14.30
C ALA A 596 8.63 23.37 -13.75
N ALA A 597 9.80 22.76 -13.55
CA ALA A 597 9.91 21.42 -12.96
C ALA A 597 9.36 21.38 -11.52
N MET A 598 9.73 22.36 -10.67
CA MET A 598 9.23 22.45 -9.30
C MET A 598 7.71 22.61 -9.24
N THR A 599 7.16 23.46 -10.12
CA THR A 599 5.72 23.72 -10.22
C THR A 599 4.97 22.45 -10.63
N LEU A 600 5.46 21.76 -11.67
CA LEU A 600 4.88 20.50 -12.14
C LEU A 600 4.83 19.45 -11.02
N ILE A 601 5.94 19.23 -10.31
CA ILE A 601 5.99 18.27 -9.19
C ILE A 601 4.97 18.65 -8.11
N SER A 602 4.95 19.91 -7.69
CA SER A 602 4.11 20.38 -6.59
C SER A 602 2.62 20.27 -6.91
N GLU A 603 2.22 20.75 -8.10
CA GLU A 603 0.82 20.71 -8.53
C GLU A 603 0.31 19.28 -8.72
N ARG A 604 1.10 18.43 -9.39
CA ARG A 604 0.68 17.05 -9.67
C ARG A 604 0.63 16.19 -8.40
N ARG A 605 1.53 16.39 -7.44
CA ARG A 605 1.43 15.78 -6.10
C ARG A 605 0.20 16.24 -5.35
N ALA A 606 -0.12 17.53 -5.38
CA ALA A 606 -1.33 18.05 -4.73
C ALA A 606 -2.61 17.49 -5.38
N GLU A 607 -2.62 17.37 -6.70
CA GLU A 607 -3.71 16.75 -7.46
C GLU A 607 -3.88 15.27 -7.09
N LEU A 608 -2.81 14.48 -7.11
CA LEU A 608 -2.83 13.08 -6.71
C LEU A 608 -3.30 12.91 -5.26
N LYS A 609 -2.76 13.71 -4.32
CA LYS A 609 -3.18 13.70 -2.91
C LYS A 609 -4.67 13.96 -2.77
N THR A 610 -5.21 14.91 -3.53
CA THR A 610 -6.64 15.22 -3.55
C THR A 610 -7.45 14.05 -4.15
N ALA A 611 -6.96 13.45 -5.23
CA ALA A 611 -7.61 12.32 -5.89
C ALA A 611 -7.71 11.08 -4.99
N VAL A 612 -6.66 10.79 -4.21
CA VAL A 612 -6.64 9.67 -3.26
C VAL A 612 -7.31 10.02 -1.93
N SER A 613 -7.58 11.30 -1.64
CA SER A 613 -8.28 11.74 -0.44
C SER A 613 -9.79 11.47 -0.53
N ALA A 614 -10.23 10.35 0.04
CA ALA A 614 -11.63 9.97 0.27
C ALA A 614 -11.63 8.55 0.86
N PRO A 615 -12.65 8.16 1.64
CA PRO A 615 -12.71 6.82 2.24
C PRO A 615 -12.76 5.71 1.19
N LYS A 616 -13.46 5.90 0.05
CA LYS A 616 -13.55 4.88 -1.02
C LYS A 616 -12.20 4.54 -1.62
N VAL A 617 -12.00 3.31 -2.08
CA VAL A 617 -10.68 2.83 -2.52
C VAL A 617 -10.77 2.17 -3.89
N VAL A 618 -9.92 2.62 -4.82
CA VAL A 618 -9.68 2.08 -6.17
C VAL A 618 -8.27 2.46 -6.62
N ALA A 619 -7.71 1.78 -7.63
CA ALA A 619 -6.45 2.16 -8.27
C ALA A 619 -5.27 2.32 -7.28
N GLN A 620 -5.32 1.58 -6.17
CA GLN A 620 -4.41 1.75 -5.04
C GLN A 620 -3.07 1.03 -5.22
N LYS A 621 -3.04 0.00 -6.07
CA LYS A 621 -1.90 -0.90 -6.22
C LYS A 621 -0.94 -0.42 -7.30
N GLU A 622 -1.46 0.03 -8.44
CA GLU A 622 -0.62 0.36 -9.60
C GLU A 622 -0.64 1.85 -9.98
N LEU A 623 -1.80 2.44 -10.28
CA LEU A 623 -1.90 3.81 -10.84
C LEU A 623 -1.41 4.90 -9.89
N ALA A 624 -1.91 4.92 -8.64
CA ALA A 624 -1.51 5.93 -7.68
C ALA A 624 -0.01 5.82 -7.32
N PRO A 625 0.54 4.63 -7.00
CA PRO A 625 1.99 4.47 -6.76
C PRO A 625 2.84 4.85 -7.96
N PHE A 626 2.46 4.48 -9.19
CA PHE A 626 3.17 4.87 -10.41
C PHE A 626 3.23 6.39 -10.58
N THR A 627 2.12 7.08 -10.32
CA THR A 627 2.04 8.54 -10.47
C THR A 627 2.99 9.23 -9.49
N GLU A 628 3.05 8.77 -8.24
CA GLU A 628 4.01 9.29 -7.27
C GLU A 628 5.46 8.95 -7.66
N GLU A 629 5.70 7.73 -8.18
CA GLU A 629 7.03 7.26 -8.60
C GLU A 629 7.62 8.12 -9.73
N ILE A 630 6.83 8.48 -10.76
CA ILE A 630 7.33 9.33 -11.86
C ILE A 630 7.61 10.77 -11.41
N LEU A 631 6.83 11.29 -10.45
CA LEU A 631 7.08 12.61 -9.85
C LEU A 631 8.33 12.61 -8.97
N ASN A 632 8.58 11.52 -8.24
CA ASN A 632 9.84 11.29 -7.52
C ASN A 632 11.03 11.24 -8.48
N LEU A 633 10.92 10.53 -9.61
CA LEU A 633 11.97 10.46 -10.64
C LEU A 633 12.31 11.85 -11.19
N LEU A 634 11.29 12.67 -11.44
CA LEU A 634 11.50 14.07 -11.87
C LEU A 634 12.21 14.89 -10.79
N GLU A 635 11.79 14.78 -9.53
CA GLU A 635 12.45 15.47 -8.42
C GLU A 635 13.93 15.09 -8.30
N MET A 636 14.27 13.80 -8.40
CA MET A 636 15.65 13.35 -8.32
C MET A 636 16.51 13.89 -9.47
N ARG A 637 15.98 13.92 -10.69
CA ARG A 637 16.66 14.56 -11.82
C ARG A 637 16.86 16.05 -11.60
N LEU A 638 15.86 16.72 -11.05
CA LEU A 638 15.97 18.13 -10.69
C LEU A 638 17.08 18.32 -9.63
N MET A 639 17.12 17.51 -8.57
CA MET A 639 18.20 17.54 -7.57
C MET A 639 19.58 17.35 -8.20
N GLU A 640 19.72 16.34 -9.05
CA GLU A 640 20.98 16.04 -9.77
C GLU A 640 21.41 17.24 -10.63
N LYS A 641 20.49 17.82 -11.41
CA LYS A 641 20.76 19.02 -12.23
C LYS A 641 21.12 20.24 -11.39
N LEU A 642 20.55 20.37 -10.19
CA LEU A 642 20.88 21.44 -9.25
C LEU A 642 22.16 21.16 -8.46
N SER A 643 22.87 20.05 -8.74
CA SER A 643 24.05 19.62 -7.97
C SER A 643 23.77 19.42 -6.47
N LEU A 644 22.51 19.18 -6.12
CA LEU A 644 22.10 18.81 -4.78
C LEU A 644 22.23 17.29 -4.62
N PRO A 645 22.60 16.79 -3.43
CA PRO A 645 22.55 15.35 -3.20
C PRO A 645 21.11 14.87 -3.41
N PRO A 646 20.88 13.79 -4.18
CA PRO A 646 19.55 13.26 -4.33
C PRO A 646 19.05 12.79 -2.96
N LYS A 647 17.84 13.23 -2.61
CA LYS A 647 17.18 12.75 -1.40
C LYS A 647 16.78 11.31 -1.60
N MET A 648 17.24 10.43 -0.70
CA MET A 648 16.82 9.03 -0.68
C MET A 648 15.29 8.96 -0.52
N ARG A 649 14.63 8.14 -1.33
CA ARG A 649 13.17 7.96 -1.31
C ARG A 649 12.81 6.51 -1.07
N GLY A 650 11.92 6.26 -0.12
CA GLY A 650 11.43 4.92 0.12
C GLY A 650 10.40 4.52 -0.95
N PHE A 651 10.36 3.23 -1.25
CA PHE A 651 9.39 2.63 -2.16
C PHE A 651 9.15 1.17 -1.77
N GLY A 652 8.12 0.54 -2.31
CA GLY A 652 7.86 -0.85 -2.05
C GLY A 652 6.48 -1.30 -2.48
N SER A 653 6.18 -2.57 -2.24
CA SER A 653 4.85 -3.16 -2.42
C SER A 653 3.98 -3.04 -1.16
N THR A 654 4.43 -2.28 -0.16
CA THR A 654 3.80 -2.14 1.15
C THR A 654 3.21 -0.74 1.29
N THR A 655 2.21 -0.56 2.16
CA THR A 655 1.55 0.73 2.38
C THR A 655 2.26 1.61 3.42
N LEU A 656 3.58 1.47 3.55
CA LEU A 656 4.37 2.23 4.52
C LEU A 656 4.36 3.74 4.18
N ASP A 657 4.32 4.57 5.22
CA ASP A 657 4.77 5.95 5.16
C ASP A 657 6.31 5.98 5.09
N TYR A 658 6.81 5.91 3.86
CA TYR A 658 8.24 5.94 3.56
C TYR A 658 8.96 7.21 4.02
N MET A 659 8.24 8.29 4.34
CA MET A 659 8.87 9.48 4.89
C MET A 659 9.30 9.24 6.34
N LYS A 660 8.49 8.54 7.14
CA LYS A 660 8.85 8.15 8.51
C LYS A 660 9.96 7.11 8.54
N MET A 661 9.95 6.18 7.57
CA MET A 661 11.04 5.20 7.43
C MET A 661 12.42 5.84 7.20
N LEU A 662 12.46 7.10 6.75
CA LEU A 662 13.68 7.79 6.34
C LEU A 662 13.88 9.12 7.08
N ASP A 663 13.20 9.32 8.20
CA ASP A 663 13.26 10.59 8.95
C ASP A 663 14.45 10.65 9.92
N GLY A 664 15.14 9.52 10.13
CA GLY A 664 16.28 9.43 11.05
C GLY A 664 15.88 9.37 12.52
N ASP A 665 14.59 9.31 12.85
CA ASP A 665 14.05 9.29 14.20
C ASP A 665 13.66 7.86 14.61
N MET A 666 14.51 7.22 15.41
CA MET A 666 14.27 5.87 15.92
C MET A 666 13.01 5.72 16.81
N THR A 667 12.34 6.82 17.16
CA THR A 667 11.07 6.83 17.89
C THR A 667 9.84 6.85 16.99
N THR A 668 10.00 7.20 15.71
CA THR A 668 8.93 7.11 14.72
C THR A 668 8.90 5.71 14.10
N ALA A 669 7.72 5.30 13.65
CA ALA A 669 7.52 4.05 12.95
C ALA A 669 6.37 4.19 11.96
N THR A 670 6.42 3.35 10.93
CA THR A 670 5.36 3.21 9.94
C THR A 670 4.93 1.75 9.83
N ASP A 671 3.61 1.52 9.77
CA ASP A 671 3.00 0.19 9.69
C ASP A 671 2.37 -0.04 8.30
N SER A 672 2.58 -1.21 7.69
CA SER A 672 2.00 -1.56 6.38
C SER A 672 0.83 -2.56 6.44
N GLY A 673 0.31 -2.81 7.64
CA GLY A 673 -0.65 -3.90 7.84
C GLY A 673 0.03 -5.28 7.68
N VAL A 674 -0.77 -6.33 7.56
CA VAL A 674 -0.31 -7.71 7.37
C VAL A 674 0.36 -7.85 6.00
N VAL A 675 1.54 -8.45 5.97
CA VAL A 675 2.39 -8.58 4.78
C VAL A 675 2.59 -10.05 4.41
N SER A 676 2.57 -10.35 3.12
CA SER A 676 2.81 -11.70 2.59
C SER A 676 4.22 -11.88 2.03
N SER A 677 4.62 -13.13 1.78
CA SER A 677 5.87 -13.49 1.12
C SER A 677 5.97 -12.82 -0.25
N GLY A 678 7.14 -12.30 -0.58
CA GLY A 678 7.38 -11.47 -1.76
C GLY A 678 7.11 -9.98 -1.55
N ALA A 679 6.43 -9.57 -0.48
CA ALA A 679 6.29 -8.15 -0.14
C ALA A 679 7.66 -7.52 0.12
N TYR A 680 7.87 -6.27 -0.30
CA TYR A 680 9.13 -5.59 -0.12
C TYR A 680 8.94 -4.11 0.20
N PHE A 681 9.95 -3.54 0.85
CA PHE A 681 10.17 -2.11 0.97
C PHE A 681 11.65 -1.82 0.75
N GLY A 682 11.98 -0.61 0.36
CA GLY A 682 13.32 -0.29 -0.08
C GLY A 682 13.51 1.20 -0.26
N VAL A 683 14.69 1.54 -0.74
CA VAL A 683 15.12 2.92 -0.97
C VAL A 683 15.69 3.07 -2.36
N ASN A 684 15.24 4.11 -3.04
CA ASN A 684 15.87 4.65 -4.23
C ASN A 684 16.87 5.73 -3.77
N LEU A 685 18.13 5.53 -4.10
CA LEU A 685 19.24 6.42 -3.77
C LEU A 685 19.37 7.58 -4.77
N GLY A 686 18.59 7.58 -5.85
CA GLY A 686 18.55 8.59 -6.90
C GLY A 686 19.72 8.56 -7.88
N LYS A 687 20.91 8.15 -7.43
CA LYS A 687 22.10 7.96 -8.27
C LYS A 687 22.84 6.68 -7.91
N GLU A 688 23.75 6.27 -8.81
CA GLU A 688 24.65 5.16 -8.49
C GLU A 688 25.46 5.55 -7.26
N THR A 689 25.30 4.75 -6.21
CA THR A 689 25.90 4.99 -4.91
C THR A 689 26.69 3.76 -4.54
N HIS A 690 27.96 3.98 -4.17
CA HIS A 690 28.79 2.95 -3.59
C HIS A 690 28.35 2.72 -2.14
N ILE A 691 27.96 1.49 -1.80
CA ILE A 691 27.34 1.12 -0.53
C ILE A 691 28.30 0.28 0.30
N ASN A 692 28.66 0.81 1.48
CA ASN A 692 29.55 0.20 2.47
C ASN A 692 28.78 -0.43 3.64
N ASN A 693 27.61 0.11 3.98
CA ASN A 693 26.76 -0.43 5.03
C ASN A 693 25.27 -0.11 4.80
N VAL A 694 24.42 -0.98 5.31
CA VAL A 694 22.96 -0.83 5.34
C VAL A 694 22.46 -1.24 6.72
N SER A 695 21.58 -0.42 7.31
CA SER A 695 20.88 -0.75 8.56
C SER A 695 19.38 -0.56 8.37
N ILE A 696 18.57 -1.52 8.81
CA ILE A 696 17.11 -1.42 8.79
C ILE A 696 16.61 -1.80 10.17
N GLU A 697 15.77 -0.94 10.74
CA GLU A 697 15.21 -1.16 12.07
C GLU A 697 13.70 -1.30 12.00
N MET A 698 13.20 -2.40 12.54
CA MET A 698 11.78 -2.73 12.62
C MET A 698 11.36 -2.93 14.07
N ASP A 699 10.05 -2.93 14.32
CA ASP A 699 9.54 -3.32 15.63
C ASP A 699 9.76 -4.83 15.86
N ASN A 700 10.25 -5.19 17.06
CA ASN A 700 10.54 -6.58 17.45
C ASN A 700 9.31 -7.51 17.42
N THR A 701 8.11 -6.95 17.33
CA THR A 701 6.84 -7.70 17.21
C THR A 701 6.22 -7.63 15.82
N LYS A 702 6.77 -6.81 14.91
CA LYS A 702 6.22 -6.52 13.58
C LYS A 702 7.33 -6.41 12.52
N PHE A 703 7.94 -7.54 12.18
CA PHE A 703 9.04 -7.65 11.22
C PHE A 703 8.84 -8.87 10.32
N TYR A 704 9.65 -9.01 9.25
CA TYR A 704 9.62 -10.19 8.40
C TYR A 704 10.17 -11.42 9.12
N LYS A 705 9.56 -12.59 8.92
CA LYS A 705 10.08 -13.86 9.46
C LYS A 705 11.44 -14.19 8.85
N LYS A 706 11.56 -14.00 7.53
CA LYS A 706 12.83 -13.91 6.80
C LYS A 706 12.71 -12.87 5.71
N GLY A 707 13.77 -12.10 5.52
CA GLY A 707 13.85 -11.12 4.45
C GLY A 707 15.23 -11.09 3.81
N MET A 708 15.24 -10.86 2.50
CA MET A 708 16.43 -10.72 1.67
C MET A 708 16.68 -9.24 1.38
N LEU A 709 17.86 -8.74 1.75
CA LEU A 709 18.38 -7.47 1.26
C LEU A 709 18.88 -7.67 -0.17
N GLU A 710 18.41 -6.86 -1.09
CA GLU A 710 18.72 -6.93 -2.51
C GLU A 710 19.14 -5.55 -3.02
N ALA A 711 20.02 -5.53 -4.01
CA ALA A 711 20.52 -4.33 -4.66
C ALA A 711 20.21 -4.33 -6.17
N SER A 712 19.96 -3.16 -6.74
CA SER A 712 19.66 -3.02 -8.16
C SER A 712 20.15 -1.68 -8.74
N MET A 713 20.50 -1.69 -10.03
CA MET A 713 20.79 -0.48 -10.79
C MET A 713 19.56 0.08 -11.52
N ASP A 714 18.53 -0.74 -11.75
CA ASP A 714 17.42 -0.47 -12.67
C ASP A 714 16.02 -0.71 -12.06
N ASN A 715 15.96 -1.09 -10.78
CA ASN A 715 14.73 -1.46 -10.04
C ASN A 715 14.01 -2.70 -10.63
N ARG A 716 14.69 -3.54 -11.42
CA ARG A 716 14.12 -4.73 -12.08
C ARG A 716 14.98 -5.96 -11.88
N THR A 717 16.27 -5.84 -12.17
CA THR A 717 17.25 -6.89 -11.94
C THR A 717 17.84 -6.68 -10.56
N TRP A 718 17.59 -7.66 -9.70
CA TRP A 718 17.94 -7.62 -8.29
C TRP A 718 19.04 -8.62 -8.01
N THR A 719 20.09 -8.17 -7.34
CA THR A 719 21.17 -9.01 -6.84
C THR A 719 20.96 -9.19 -5.35
N GLU A 720 20.90 -10.44 -4.89
CA GLU A 720 20.81 -10.76 -3.46
C GLU A 720 22.11 -10.36 -2.75
N VAL A 721 21.97 -9.65 -1.62
CA VAL A 721 23.10 -9.15 -0.81
C VAL A 721 23.24 -10.02 0.44
N ALA A 722 22.18 -10.15 1.24
CA ALA A 722 22.18 -10.95 2.47
C ALA A 722 20.75 -11.23 2.97
N GLU A 723 20.53 -12.38 3.60
CA GLU A 723 19.27 -12.75 4.25
C GLU A 723 19.33 -12.53 5.77
N PHE A 724 18.23 -12.06 6.36
CA PHE A 724 18.08 -11.81 7.80
C PHE A 724 16.73 -12.34 8.29
N ASP A 725 16.69 -12.79 9.54
CA ASP A 725 15.50 -13.29 10.26
C ASP A 725 15.25 -12.54 11.58
N THR A 726 15.74 -11.31 11.66
CA THR A 726 15.72 -10.43 12.83
C THR A 726 14.98 -9.12 12.54
N SER A 727 14.48 -8.45 13.58
CA SER A 727 13.89 -7.11 13.49
C SER A 727 14.92 -6.01 13.20
N THR A 728 16.19 -6.27 13.49
CA THR A 728 17.32 -5.40 13.18
C THR A 728 18.16 -6.02 12.07
N VAL A 729 18.25 -5.35 10.93
CA VAL A 729 19.14 -5.70 9.83
C VAL A 729 20.38 -4.83 9.90
N SER A 730 21.56 -5.44 9.89
CA SER A 730 22.84 -4.72 9.88
C SER A 730 23.81 -5.42 8.93
N ALA A 731 23.93 -4.90 7.72
CA ALA A 731 24.93 -5.31 6.74
C ALA A 731 26.09 -4.32 6.73
N LYS A 732 27.32 -4.78 7.01
CA LYS A 732 28.54 -3.94 7.10
C LYS A 732 29.63 -4.50 6.19
N GLY A 733 30.57 -3.64 5.78
CA GLY A 733 31.70 -4.04 4.93
C GLY A 733 31.25 -4.46 3.53
N LEU A 734 30.15 -3.87 3.06
CA LEU A 734 29.67 -4.05 1.70
C LEU A 734 30.63 -3.35 0.72
N ASP A 735 30.74 -3.89 -0.48
CA ASP A 735 31.50 -3.31 -1.60
C ASP A 735 30.64 -3.45 -2.85
N ILE A 736 29.47 -2.81 -2.82
CA ILE A 736 28.45 -2.90 -3.88
C ILE A 736 28.11 -1.51 -4.40
N SER A 737 27.86 -1.39 -5.71
CA SER A 737 27.29 -0.17 -6.29
C SER A 737 25.85 -0.44 -6.68
N ALA A 738 24.93 0.43 -6.22
CA ALA A 738 23.51 0.31 -6.56
C ALA A 738 22.83 1.68 -6.65
N LYS A 739 21.69 1.72 -7.35
CA LYS A 739 20.75 2.86 -7.31
C LYS A 739 19.55 2.57 -6.41
N PHE A 740 19.22 1.30 -6.22
CA PHE A 740 18.10 0.83 -5.43
C PHE A 740 18.55 -0.25 -4.46
N LEU A 741 18.02 -0.20 -3.24
CA LEU A 741 18.08 -1.28 -2.27
C LEU A 741 16.66 -1.65 -1.90
N ARG A 742 16.38 -2.93 -1.69
CA ARG A 742 15.11 -3.36 -1.08
C ARG A 742 15.32 -4.51 -0.11
N TYR A 743 14.43 -4.61 0.85
CA TYR A 743 14.30 -5.72 1.77
C TYR A 743 12.98 -6.44 1.45
N ARG A 744 13.08 -7.66 0.93
CA ARG A 744 11.96 -8.46 0.43
C ARG A 744 11.71 -9.65 1.33
N ALA A 745 10.47 -9.85 1.77
CA ALA A 745 10.06 -11.02 2.53
C ALA A 745 10.28 -12.30 1.69
N THR A 746 11.06 -13.24 2.22
CA THR A 746 11.26 -14.58 1.65
C THR A 746 10.44 -15.63 2.40
N ASP A 747 10.03 -15.33 3.63
CA ASP A 747 9.16 -16.15 4.46
C ASP A 747 8.25 -15.23 5.31
N GLU A 748 7.08 -15.73 5.69
CA GLU A 748 6.06 -14.96 6.42
C GLU A 748 5.67 -15.68 7.72
N PHE A 749 5.28 -14.89 8.73
CA PHE A 749 4.62 -15.46 9.89
C PHE A 749 3.21 -15.86 9.47
N THR A 750 2.95 -17.16 9.49
CA THR A 750 1.62 -17.72 9.25
C THR A 750 0.96 -17.99 10.59
N ASP A 751 -0.30 -17.61 10.71
CA ASP A 751 -1.11 -18.08 11.82
C ASP A 751 -1.31 -19.60 11.68
N GLU A 752 -0.95 -20.36 12.72
CA GLU A 752 -0.88 -21.84 12.70
C GLU A 752 -2.25 -22.51 12.44
N ILE A 753 -3.30 -21.69 12.45
CA ILE A 753 -4.71 -22.02 12.54
C ILE A 753 -5.35 -21.77 11.16
N THR A 754 -5.09 -20.60 10.59
CA THR A 754 -5.66 -20.08 9.34
C THR A 754 -4.74 -20.21 8.14
N GLY A 755 -3.44 -20.44 8.36
CA GLY A 755 -2.40 -20.50 7.31
C GLY A 755 -2.21 -19.19 6.54
N SER A 756 -2.84 -18.10 6.99
CA SER A 756 -2.73 -16.78 6.39
C SER A 756 -1.58 -16.01 7.05
N PRO A 757 -0.96 -15.04 6.35
CA PRO A 757 0.00 -14.16 7.00
C PRO A 757 -0.69 -13.46 8.19
N ASN A 758 -0.03 -13.39 9.33
CA ASN A 758 -0.67 -12.95 10.58
C ASN A 758 0.07 -11.85 11.32
N ARG A 759 1.21 -11.43 10.79
CA ARG A 759 2.03 -10.38 11.40
C ARG A 759 2.13 -9.21 10.46
N SER A 760 1.87 -8.04 11.01
CA SER A 760 2.12 -6.78 10.32
C SER A 760 3.59 -6.44 10.29
N LEU A 761 4.00 -5.59 9.35
CA LEU A 761 5.32 -4.98 9.34
C LEU A 761 5.24 -3.57 9.90
N SER A 762 6.17 -3.22 10.80
CA SER A 762 6.40 -1.88 11.30
C SER A 762 7.88 -1.52 11.15
N VAL A 763 8.17 -0.58 10.28
CA VAL A 763 9.54 -0.13 10.00
C VAL A 763 9.75 1.20 10.70
N LYS A 764 10.84 1.30 11.45
CA LYS A 764 11.29 2.54 12.09
C LYS A 764 12.19 3.31 11.14
N GLU A 765 13.23 2.65 10.63
CA GLU A 765 14.27 3.34 9.90
C GLU A 765 14.92 2.45 8.83
N PHE A 766 15.31 3.04 7.68
CA PHE A 766 16.15 2.42 6.65
C PHE A 766 17.33 3.35 6.31
N GLN A 767 18.53 2.91 6.66
CA GLN A 767 19.76 3.68 6.56
C GLN A 767 20.76 3.05 5.59
N VAL A 768 21.42 3.88 4.80
CA VAL A 768 22.45 3.48 3.83
C VAL A 768 23.67 4.37 4.02
N ASN A 769 24.86 3.77 4.12
CA ASN A 769 26.14 4.47 4.29
C ASN A 769 26.18 5.45 5.46
N VAL A 770 25.44 5.19 6.53
CA VAL A 770 25.42 6.15 7.65
C VAL A 770 26.79 6.20 8.30
N GLU A 771 27.35 7.41 8.34
CA GLU A 771 28.57 7.72 9.06
C GLU A 771 28.37 7.44 10.55
N GLN A 772 29.40 6.94 11.23
CA GLN A 772 29.33 6.71 12.68
C GLN A 772 28.95 8.01 13.41
N ARG A 773 27.88 7.98 14.23
CA ARG A 773 27.38 9.15 14.99
C ARG A 773 28.47 9.78 15.87
N ALA A 774 29.42 8.98 16.34
CA ALA A 774 30.61 9.42 17.04
C ALA A 774 31.75 8.42 16.83
N ALA A 775 32.99 8.89 16.97
CA ALA A 775 34.19 8.09 17.09
C ALA A 775 34.86 8.36 18.45
N ILE A 776 35.75 7.46 18.86
CA ILE A 776 36.57 7.70 20.05
C ILE A 776 37.57 8.82 19.76
N TYR A 777 37.58 9.82 20.64
CA TYR A 777 38.55 10.90 20.61
C TYR A 777 39.56 10.72 21.74
N THR A 778 40.77 10.31 21.40
CA THR A 778 41.79 9.93 22.38
C THR A 778 43.19 10.20 21.81
N ASN A 779 44.16 10.42 22.69
CA ASN A 779 45.60 10.33 22.37
C ASN A 779 46.24 9.06 22.95
N VAL A 780 45.43 8.15 23.52
CA VAL A 780 45.86 6.89 24.12
C VAL A 780 45.65 5.75 23.11
N PRO A 781 46.72 5.15 22.55
CA PRO A 781 46.61 4.16 21.46
C PRO A 781 45.76 2.92 21.79
N ALA A 782 45.75 2.50 23.06
CA ALA A 782 44.96 1.34 23.51
C ALA A 782 43.44 1.53 23.37
N LEU A 783 42.98 2.78 23.22
CA LEU A 783 41.56 3.10 23.09
C LEU A 783 41.11 3.37 21.64
N GLU A 784 42.02 3.58 20.68
CA GLU A 784 41.68 4.05 19.33
C GLU A 784 40.69 3.15 18.58
N ASN A 785 40.70 1.84 18.87
CA ASN A 785 39.86 0.84 18.19
C ASN A 785 38.69 0.31 19.04
N GLN A 786 38.41 0.92 20.20
CA GLN A 786 37.28 0.50 21.02
C GLN A 786 35.95 0.90 20.37
N ALA A 787 34.93 0.04 20.50
CA ALA A 787 33.61 0.32 19.94
C ALA A 787 32.78 1.19 20.89
N LEU A 788 32.10 2.19 20.34
CA LEU A 788 31.09 2.95 21.06
C LEU A 788 29.74 2.23 21.04
N THR A 789 29.00 2.35 22.13
CA THR A 789 27.60 1.93 22.25
C THR A 789 26.69 3.15 22.18
N PHE A 790 25.53 3.02 21.54
CA PHE A 790 24.54 4.08 21.42
C PHE A 790 23.19 3.59 21.95
N GLU A 791 22.60 4.34 22.87
CA GLU A 791 21.26 4.08 23.42
C GLU A 791 20.44 5.35 23.29
N GLY A 792 19.53 5.39 22.30
CA GLY A 792 18.74 6.57 21.97
C GLY A 792 19.61 7.77 21.62
N ASP A 793 19.60 8.76 22.52
CA ASP A 793 20.27 10.05 22.43
C ASP A 793 21.63 10.09 23.15
N SER A 794 22.22 8.93 23.46
CA SER A 794 23.46 8.82 24.22
C SER A 794 24.56 8.06 23.47
N ALA A 795 25.81 8.46 23.73
CA ALA A 795 27.01 7.74 23.32
C ALA A 795 27.80 7.29 24.56
N ALA A 796 28.25 6.04 24.56
CA ALA A 796 28.97 5.47 25.70
C ALA A 796 30.15 4.58 25.29
N LEU A 797 31.27 4.74 26.00
CA LEU A 797 32.39 3.81 26.03
C LEU A 797 32.25 2.95 27.28
N ARG A 798 32.20 1.62 27.12
CA ARG A 798 31.88 0.69 28.22
C ARG A 798 32.89 -0.44 28.33
N ASN A 799 33.03 -0.97 29.55
CA ASN A 799 33.76 -2.21 29.86
C ASN A 799 35.23 -2.23 29.39
N VAL A 800 35.96 -1.14 29.58
CA VAL A 800 37.42 -1.13 29.33
C VAL A 800 38.12 -1.73 30.55
N THR A 801 38.76 -2.88 30.36
CA THR A 801 39.31 -3.71 31.45
C THR A 801 40.42 -3.02 32.24
N GLU A 802 41.27 -2.24 31.58
CA GLU A 802 42.33 -1.44 32.20
C GLU A 802 42.80 -0.35 31.24
N ILE A 803 42.97 0.87 31.74
CA ILE A 803 43.56 2.00 31.03
C ILE A 803 44.53 2.75 31.95
N THR A 804 45.65 3.18 31.39
CA THR A 804 46.59 4.12 32.02
C THR A 804 46.56 5.43 31.27
N LEU A 805 46.32 6.54 31.98
CA LEU A 805 46.45 7.90 31.45
C LEU A 805 47.71 8.56 32.02
N GLU A 806 48.65 8.93 31.16
CA GLU A 806 49.79 9.79 31.51
C GLU A 806 49.34 11.25 31.73
N PRO A 807 50.15 12.11 32.36
CA PRO A 807 49.88 13.54 32.46
C PRO A 807 49.59 14.17 31.09
N GLY A 808 48.39 14.72 30.91
CA GLY A 808 47.92 15.31 29.65
C GLY A 808 47.17 14.35 28.72
N ASP A 809 47.13 13.05 29.01
CA ASP A 809 46.33 12.10 28.25
C ASP A 809 44.83 12.33 28.43
N TYR A 810 44.08 12.06 27.38
CA TYR A 810 42.64 12.22 27.34
C TYR A 810 41.96 11.13 26.53
N PHE A 811 40.68 10.92 26.83
CA PHE A 811 39.80 10.10 26.01
C PHE A 811 38.36 10.59 26.09
N GLY A 812 37.55 10.25 25.09
CA GLY A 812 36.18 10.71 24.98
C GLY A 812 35.60 10.48 23.61
N PHE A 813 34.80 11.42 23.13
CA PHE A 813 33.98 11.31 21.94
C PHE A 813 34.23 12.46 20.98
N GLN A 814 34.35 12.15 19.69
CA GLN A 814 34.25 13.08 18.58
C GLN A 814 32.97 12.78 17.81
N PHE A 815 32.06 13.75 17.73
CA PHE A 815 30.79 13.63 17.03
C PHE A 815 30.95 14.03 15.56
N ASN A 816 30.15 13.39 14.70
CA ASN A 816 30.09 13.75 13.29
C ASN A 816 29.44 15.13 13.05
N LYS A 817 28.57 15.58 13.98
CA LYS A 817 27.92 16.89 13.98
C LYS A 817 28.02 17.56 15.34
N LEU A 818 27.88 18.89 15.36
CA LEU A 818 27.73 19.67 16.59
C LEU A 818 26.50 19.21 17.40
N LYS A 819 26.71 18.78 18.64
CA LYS A 819 25.65 18.28 19.54
C LYS A 819 25.31 19.28 20.64
N ASN A 820 24.06 19.29 21.08
CA ASN A 820 23.65 19.85 22.36
C ASN A 820 23.89 18.79 23.45
N ALA A 821 25.05 18.79 24.08
CA ALA A 821 25.46 17.75 25.02
C ALA A 821 25.06 18.07 26.46
N HIS A 822 24.71 17.05 27.24
CA HIS A 822 24.46 17.15 28.69
C HIS A 822 24.65 15.79 29.36
N SER A 823 24.39 15.70 30.66
CA SER A 823 24.47 14.46 31.45
C SER A 823 25.75 13.63 31.19
N LEU A 824 26.93 14.25 31.30
CA LEU A 824 28.21 13.52 31.23
C LEU A 824 28.35 12.63 32.49
N LYS A 825 28.51 11.33 32.28
CA LYS A 825 28.63 10.32 33.33
C LYS A 825 29.93 9.55 33.19
N ILE A 826 30.57 9.31 34.33
CA ILE A 826 31.69 8.40 34.48
C ILE A 826 31.54 7.67 35.82
N ASP A 827 32.21 6.53 35.98
CA ASP A 827 32.35 5.84 37.26
C ASP A 827 32.69 6.84 38.40
N GLU A 828 31.95 6.82 39.51
CA GLU A 828 32.08 7.84 40.59
C GLU A 828 33.52 8.01 41.11
N GLY A 829 34.29 6.91 41.15
CA GLY A 829 35.70 6.92 41.56
C GLY A 829 36.65 7.64 40.58
N LEU A 830 36.19 8.00 39.38
CA LEU A 830 36.99 8.60 38.30
C LEU A 830 36.67 10.09 38.06
N LYS A 831 35.76 10.70 38.85
CA LYS A 831 35.43 12.14 38.76
C LYS A 831 36.57 13.09 39.15
N PHE A 832 37.74 12.56 39.53
CA PHE A 832 38.97 13.34 39.67
C PHE A 832 39.57 13.78 38.33
N LEU A 833 39.15 13.19 37.21
CA LEU A 833 39.54 13.62 35.86
C LEU A 833 38.85 14.94 35.51
N ASN A 834 39.47 15.71 34.61
CA ASN A 834 38.90 16.95 34.12
C ASN A 834 37.96 16.66 32.94
N ALA A 835 36.68 16.98 33.09
CA ALA A 835 35.71 16.93 32.00
C ALA A 835 35.75 18.21 31.16
N GLU A 836 35.84 18.08 29.84
CA GLU A 836 35.98 19.19 28.90
C GLU A 836 35.16 18.96 27.64
N PHE A 837 34.75 20.05 26.98
CA PHE A 837 34.09 20.02 25.67
C PHE A 837 34.69 21.05 24.71
N SER A 838 34.50 20.84 23.41
CA SER A 838 34.93 21.76 22.37
C SER A 838 34.04 21.69 21.12
N ALA A 839 33.84 22.82 20.45
CA ALA A 839 33.16 22.90 19.15
C ALA A 839 34.10 22.61 17.98
N ASP A 840 35.40 22.87 18.14
CA ASP A 840 36.41 22.88 17.07
C ASP A 840 37.62 21.97 17.34
N GLY A 841 37.68 21.34 18.52
CA GLY A 841 38.76 20.44 18.94
C GLY A 841 40.04 21.15 19.40
N THR A 842 40.08 22.48 19.34
CA THR A 842 41.24 23.30 19.70
C THR A 842 40.99 24.18 20.92
N ASN A 843 39.79 24.74 21.05
CA ASN A 843 39.39 25.59 22.17
C ASN A 843 38.50 24.76 23.12
N TRP A 844 39.03 24.47 24.30
CA TRP A 844 38.38 23.60 25.28
C TRP A 844 37.80 24.40 26.43
N SER A 845 36.58 24.04 26.82
CA SER A 845 35.87 24.61 27.97
C SER A 845 35.54 23.51 28.97
N ALA A 846 35.50 23.85 30.27
CA ALA A 846 35.15 22.89 31.31
C ALA A 846 33.69 22.44 31.17
N MET A 847 33.45 21.13 31.22
CA MET A 847 32.12 20.54 31.28
C MET A 847 31.79 20.17 32.74
N SER A 848 30.55 20.40 33.17
CA SER A 848 30.15 19.97 34.50
C SER A 848 29.82 18.48 34.53
N TRP A 849 30.13 17.83 35.66
CA TRP A 849 29.64 16.50 36.01
C TRP A 849 28.17 16.48 36.46
N SER A 850 27.59 17.65 36.72
CA SER A 850 26.13 17.79 36.82
C SER A 850 25.53 17.74 35.41
N ASP A 851 24.23 17.94 35.25
CA ASP A 851 23.57 17.77 33.96
C ASP A 851 23.51 19.05 33.06
N PRO A 852 24.41 20.07 33.06
CA PRO A 852 24.10 21.32 32.39
C PRO A 852 24.11 21.14 30.88
N LEU A 853 23.17 21.80 30.22
CA LEU A 853 23.12 21.86 28.77
C LEU A 853 24.35 22.61 28.26
N VAL A 854 25.13 21.94 27.43
CA VAL A 854 26.23 22.49 26.64
C VAL A 854 25.75 22.61 25.20
N THR A 855 25.63 23.85 24.73
CA THR A 855 25.34 24.14 23.33
C THR A 855 26.64 24.10 22.54
N ALA A 856 26.66 23.45 21.37
CA ALA A 856 27.81 23.38 20.46
C ALA A 856 29.01 22.52 20.91
N ALA A 857 28.78 21.26 21.28
CA ALA A 857 29.86 20.29 21.52
C ALA A 857 30.05 19.34 20.32
N LYS A 858 31.20 19.44 19.64
CA LYS A 858 31.65 18.44 18.64
C LYS A 858 32.60 17.41 19.27
N TYR A 859 33.26 17.79 20.36
CA TYR A 859 34.14 16.95 21.15
C TYR A 859 33.74 17.03 22.62
N VAL A 860 33.71 15.89 23.29
CA VAL A 860 33.55 15.79 24.75
C VAL A 860 34.59 14.80 25.25
N ARG A 861 35.42 15.19 26.21
CA ARG A 861 36.51 14.34 26.72
C ARG A 861 36.69 14.46 28.22
N VAL A 862 37.42 13.49 28.76
CA VAL A 862 38.01 13.56 30.10
C VAL A 862 39.52 13.51 29.98
N SER A 863 40.25 14.27 30.79
CA SER A 863 41.71 14.38 30.74
C SER A 863 42.37 14.23 32.11
N ASN A 864 43.57 13.63 32.14
CA ASN A 864 44.40 13.57 33.34
C ASN A 864 45.24 14.84 33.45
N ALA A 865 44.74 15.84 34.19
CA ALA A 865 45.46 17.08 34.43
C ALA A 865 46.47 17.00 35.60
N SER A 866 46.62 15.84 36.24
CA SER A 866 47.60 15.65 37.31
C SER A 866 49.00 15.41 36.77
N GLN A 867 50.01 15.52 37.64
CA GLN A 867 51.42 15.28 37.28
C GLN A 867 51.83 13.80 37.39
N GLU A 868 50.88 12.91 37.67
CA GLU A 868 51.13 11.47 37.84
C GLU A 868 50.26 10.65 36.89
N ALA A 869 50.78 9.49 36.45
CA ALA A 869 50.00 8.50 35.72
C ALA A 869 48.87 7.94 36.59
N LYS A 870 47.71 7.68 35.99
CA LYS A 870 46.54 7.09 36.66
C LYS A 870 46.08 5.84 35.90
N THR A 871 46.08 4.70 36.60
CA THR A 871 45.62 3.41 36.05
C THR A 871 44.31 2.99 36.72
N PHE A 872 43.33 2.62 35.92
CA PHE A 872 41.99 2.22 36.38
C PHE A 872 41.26 1.35 35.34
N ALA A 873 40.21 0.65 35.78
CA ALA A 873 39.22 0.06 34.88
C ALA A 873 38.07 1.06 34.67
N LEU A 874 37.41 1.00 33.52
CA LEU A 874 36.27 1.86 33.19
C LEU A 874 35.04 0.99 32.90
N THR A 875 34.02 1.11 33.74
CA THR A 875 32.71 0.50 33.49
C THR A 875 31.95 1.31 32.44
N GLU A 876 31.90 2.63 32.61
CA GLU A 876 31.24 3.54 31.69
C GLU A 876 31.86 4.95 31.68
N LEU A 877 32.05 5.49 30.48
CA LEU A 877 32.00 6.93 30.21
C LEU A 877 30.84 7.13 29.22
N SER A 878 29.89 8.02 29.52
CA SER A 878 28.78 8.31 28.61
C SER A 878 28.35 9.77 28.65
N VAL A 879 27.73 10.22 27.57
CA VAL A 879 27.18 11.57 27.43
C VAL A 879 25.85 11.48 26.68
N LYS A 880 24.89 12.31 27.08
CA LYS A 880 23.60 12.45 26.39
C LYS A 880 23.58 13.69 25.52
N PHE A 881 22.74 13.68 24.50
CA PHE A 881 22.54 14.80 23.58
C PHE A 881 21.07 15.12 23.41
N GLY A 882 20.71 16.39 23.19
CA GLY A 882 19.31 16.77 22.99
C GLY A 882 18.44 16.36 24.18
N GLY A 883 17.18 16.01 23.95
CA GLY A 883 16.29 15.54 25.02
C GLY A 883 15.79 16.66 25.92
N SER A 884 15.25 16.28 27.07
CA SER A 884 14.62 17.19 28.04
C SER A 884 15.24 16.99 29.42
N PRO A 885 15.23 18.01 30.30
CA PRO A 885 15.58 17.85 31.70
C PRO A 885 14.86 16.63 32.31
N SER A 886 15.55 15.92 33.19
CA SER A 886 14.92 14.84 33.97
C SER A 886 13.89 15.44 34.93
N LEU A 887 12.63 15.06 34.76
CA LEU A 887 11.51 15.60 35.53
C LEU A 887 11.03 14.58 36.57
N SER A 888 10.51 15.09 37.69
CA SER A 888 9.59 14.33 38.54
C SER A 888 8.29 15.09 38.71
N ALA A 889 7.17 14.38 38.81
CA ALA A 889 5.84 14.99 38.81
C ALA A 889 5.04 14.60 40.06
N THR A 890 4.29 15.58 40.59
CA THR A 890 3.28 15.38 41.63
C THR A 890 1.96 16.01 41.20
N ALA A 891 0.84 15.40 41.60
CA ALA A 891 -0.49 15.89 41.28
C ALA A 891 -1.25 16.24 42.57
N HIS A 892 -1.91 17.38 42.59
CA HIS A 892 -2.59 17.95 43.75
C HIS A 892 -4.04 18.30 43.41
N ASN A 893 -4.94 18.08 44.37
CA ASN A 893 -6.39 18.30 44.21
C ASN A 893 -7.02 17.48 43.06
N VAL A 894 -6.59 16.22 42.92
CA VAL A 894 -7.01 15.29 41.84
C VAL A 894 -7.68 14.03 42.39
N ASN A 895 -8.60 13.46 41.61
CA ASN A 895 -9.17 12.13 41.85
C ASN A 895 -8.72 11.18 40.72
N ILE A 896 -7.76 10.32 41.00
CA ILE A 896 -7.14 9.43 40.02
C ILE A 896 -8.11 8.30 39.66
N TYR A 897 -8.42 8.16 38.38
CA TYR A 897 -9.14 7.01 37.84
C TYR A 897 -8.18 5.86 37.52
N SER A 898 -7.05 6.16 36.86
CA SER A 898 -6.03 5.20 36.48
C SER A 898 -4.69 5.89 36.23
N GLY A 899 -3.58 5.20 36.47
CA GLY A 899 -2.22 5.72 36.31
C GLY A 899 -1.69 6.47 37.54
N ASN A 900 -0.56 7.17 37.38
CA ASN A 900 0.06 7.96 38.44
C ASN A 900 0.79 9.18 37.85
N ALA A 901 1.16 10.15 38.69
CA ALA A 901 1.76 11.40 38.20
C ALA A 901 3.12 11.21 37.51
N GLY A 902 3.91 10.21 37.91
CA GLY A 902 5.21 9.90 37.28
C GLY A 902 5.08 9.46 35.82
N ASN A 903 3.95 8.85 35.45
CA ASN A 903 3.67 8.48 34.05
C ASN A 903 3.56 9.69 33.12
N MET A 904 3.40 10.91 33.64
CA MET A 904 3.36 12.12 32.79
C MET A 904 4.75 12.60 32.39
N VAL A 905 5.82 12.00 32.90
CA VAL A 905 7.20 12.48 32.70
C VAL A 905 8.19 11.33 32.55
N ASP A 906 7.70 10.13 32.25
CA ASP A 906 8.53 8.92 32.14
C ASP A 906 9.13 8.76 30.74
N GLY A 907 8.83 9.68 29.81
CA GLY A 907 9.28 9.64 28.43
C GLY A 907 8.46 8.67 27.56
N ASN A 908 7.40 8.06 28.08
CA ASN A 908 6.56 7.10 27.37
C ASN A 908 5.17 7.68 27.09
N PRO A 909 4.87 8.12 25.86
CA PRO A 909 3.58 8.76 25.55
C PRO A 909 2.36 7.80 25.63
N PHE A 910 2.59 6.51 25.88
CA PHE A 910 1.53 5.50 26.02
C PHE A 910 1.13 5.22 27.47
N THR A 911 1.96 5.58 28.45
CA THR A 911 1.57 5.63 29.86
C THR A 911 0.83 6.96 30.10
N TYR A 912 0.11 7.05 31.22
CA TYR A 912 -0.73 8.22 31.48
C TYR A 912 -1.09 8.40 32.95
N LEU A 913 -1.53 9.61 33.29
CA LEU A 913 -2.37 9.92 34.44
C LEU A 913 -3.78 10.27 33.94
N TRP A 914 -4.78 9.49 34.35
CA TRP A 914 -6.18 9.73 33.98
C TRP A 914 -7.01 10.04 35.22
N LEU A 915 -7.71 11.16 35.19
CA LEU A 915 -8.42 11.75 36.32
C LEU A 915 -9.91 11.85 36.03
N THR A 916 -10.71 11.59 37.07
CA THR A 916 -12.14 11.91 37.07
C THR A 916 -12.36 13.42 37.29
N PRO A 917 -13.56 13.96 36.98
CA PRO A 917 -13.94 15.33 37.35
C PRO A 917 -13.71 15.62 38.85
N SER A 918 -13.13 16.78 39.17
CA SER A 918 -12.85 17.18 40.56
C SER A 918 -14.06 17.89 41.19
N PRO A 919 -14.45 17.54 42.44
CA PRO A 919 -15.62 18.15 43.10
C PRO A 919 -15.35 19.53 43.72
N SER A 920 -14.10 19.97 43.89
CA SER A 920 -13.79 21.33 44.39
C SER A 920 -12.35 21.79 44.10
N GLY A 921 -12.20 22.89 43.35
CA GLY A 921 -10.94 23.60 43.12
C GLY A 921 -10.16 23.14 41.87
N ASN A 922 -9.28 24.02 41.37
CA ASN A 922 -8.44 23.70 40.21
C ASN A 922 -7.45 22.55 40.52
N ARG A 923 -7.27 21.65 39.56
CA ARG A 923 -6.28 20.57 39.61
C ARG A 923 -4.93 21.16 39.27
N HIS A 924 -3.88 20.87 40.02
CA HIS A 924 -2.54 21.35 39.66
C HIS A 924 -1.46 20.27 39.78
N PHE A 925 -0.53 20.33 38.84
CA PHE A 925 0.57 19.39 38.66
C PHE A 925 1.88 20.14 38.84
N ILE A 926 2.76 19.64 39.69
CA ILE A 926 4.06 20.24 39.97
C ILE A 926 5.15 19.32 39.43
N PHE A 927 6.00 19.89 38.58
CA PHE A 927 7.16 19.24 37.96
C PHE A 927 8.43 19.80 38.60
N ASP A 928 9.23 18.97 39.27
CA ASP A 928 10.59 19.32 39.74
C ASP A 928 11.59 18.94 38.64
N LEU A 929 12.32 19.94 38.13
CA LEU A 929 13.37 19.79 37.13
C LEU A 929 14.72 19.37 37.74
N GLY A 930 14.76 19.11 39.05
CA GLY A 930 15.94 18.73 39.84
C GLY A 930 16.86 19.90 40.18
N ARG A 931 16.79 21.00 39.42
CA ARG A 931 17.61 22.21 39.57
C ARG A 931 16.97 23.41 38.86
N GLU A 932 17.47 24.61 39.15
CA GLU A 932 16.98 25.84 38.53
C GLU A 932 17.56 26.02 37.11
N ILE A 933 16.68 26.13 36.10
CA ILE A 933 17.04 26.36 34.69
C ILE A 933 16.08 27.35 34.02
N PRO A 934 16.45 28.01 32.91
CA PRO A 934 15.53 28.78 32.08
C PRO A 934 14.50 27.86 31.41
N ILE A 935 13.21 28.19 31.46
CA ILE A 935 12.11 27.37 30.92
C ILE A 935 11.49 28.12 29.72
N ASN A 936 11.78 27.60 28.53
CA ASN A 936 11.42 28.18 27.23
C ASN A 936 10.10 27.63 26.71
N ASP A 937 9.83 26.33 26.84
CA ASP A 937 8.57 25.74 26.37
C ASP A 937 8.13 24.54 27.23
N MET A 938 6.84 24.25 27.14
CA MET A 938 6.21 23.07 27.75
C MET A 938 5.23 22.44 26.77
N LEU A 939 5.47 21.18 26.40
CA LEU A 939 4.55 20.32 25.65
C LEU A 939 3.71 19.49 26.61
N ILE A 940 2.42 19.42 26.33
CA ILE A 940 1.41 18.66 27.07
C ILE A 940 0.71 17.73 26.07
N ASN A 941 0.90 16.42 26.25
CA ASN A 941 0.33 15.38 25.41
C ASN A 941 -0.84 14.67 26.12
N SER A 942 -1.91 14.45 25.38
CA SER A 942 -3.15 13.80 25.79
C SER A 942 -3.76 13.06 24.60
N ASP A 943 -4.08 11.78 24.72
CA ASP A 943 -4.74 11.03 23.64
C ASP A 943 -6.27 11.23 23.57
N LYS A 944 -6.89 11.59 24.70
CA LYS A 944 -8.28 12.01 24.86
C LYS A 944 -8.43 12.78 26.18
N ASP A 945 -9.63 13.29 26.48
CA ASP A 945 -9.92 14.00 27.74
C ASP A 945 -8.86 15.10 28.02
N VAL A 946 -8.65 15.98 27.05
CA VAL A 946 -7.46 16.86 26.96
C VAL A 946 -7.47 18.05 27.95
N VAL A 947 -6.29 18.60 28.25
CA VAL A 947 -6.14 19.88 28.97
C VAL A 947 -6.62 21.03 28.06
N SER A 948 -7.89 21.40 28.16
CA SER A 948 -8.49 22.44 27.29
C SER A 948 -8.10 23.89 27.64
N SER A 949 -7.66 24.14 28.89
CA SER A 949 -7.09 25.42 29.30
C SER A 949 -6.31 25.27 30.60
N GLY A 950 -5.19 25.96 30.74
CA GLY A 950 -4.40 25.91 31.95
C GLY A 950 -3.56 27.16 32.21
N THR A 951 -3.00 27.21 33.43
CA THR A 951 -2.08 28.26 33.89
C THR A 951 -0.77 27.62 34.33
N ILE A 952 0.34 28.06 33.76
CA ILE A 952 1.71 27.62 34.08
C ILE A 952 2.36 28.67 34.97
N GLU A 953 2.94 28.27 36.09
CA GLU A 953 3.69 29.15 37.01
C GLU A 953 5.05 28.54 37.34
N PHE A 954 6.01 29.38 37.71
CA PHE A 954 7.40 28.99 37.95
C PHE A 954 7.81 29.23 39.40
N SER A 955 8.71 28.39 39.93
CA SER A 955 9.25 28.55 41.28
C SER A 955 10.69 28.05 41.38
N SER A 956 11.47 28.68 42.26
CA SER A 956 12.84 28.24 42.58
C SER A 956 12.89 27.27 43.77
N ASP A 957 11.90 27.36 44.66
CA ASP A 957 11.84 26.66 45.94
C ASP A 957 10.63 25.74 46.11
N GLY A 958 9.71 25.73 45.13
CA GLY A 958 8.49 24.92 45.13
C GLY A 958 7.38 25.51 46.00
N ILE A 959 7.61 26.67 46.61
CA ILE A 959 6.69 27.33 47.56
C ILE A 959 6.21 28.66 46.98
N ASN A 960 7.13 29.49 46.49
CA ASN A 960 6.86 30.81 45.95
C ASN A 960 6.71 30.74 44.43
N TRP A 961 5.48 30.91 43.93
CA TRP A 961 5.12 30.82 42.51
C TRP A 961 5.01 32.20 41.87
N ARG A 962 5.50 32.35 40.64
CA ARG A 962 5.57 33.62 39.90
C ARG A 962 5.36 33.42 38.40
N ASP A 963 5.24 34.54 37.70
CA ASP A 963 5.20 34.65 36.24
C ASP A 963 4.13 33.76 35.57
N PRO A 964 2.83 33.90 35.91
CA PRO A 964 1.78 33.04 35.38
C PRO A 964 1.58 33.22 33.87
N ILE A 965 1.54 32.10 33.14
CA ILE A 965 1.26 32.02 31.71
C ILE A 965 -0.01 31.20 31.48
N THR A 966 -1.04 31.80 30.87
CA THR A 966 -2.32 31.14 30.61
C THR A 966 -2.46 30.73 29.15
N PHE A 967 -2.95 29.53 28.91
CA PHE A 967 -3.31 29.07 27.57
C PHE A 967 -4.72 28.48 27.53
N SER A 968 -5.35 28.57 26.36
CA SER A 968 -6.67 28.00 26.09
C SER A 968 -6.67 27.43 24.67
N ASN A 969 -6.56 26.11 24.55
CA ASN A 969 -6.67 25.40 23.29
C ASN A 969 -7.04 23.93 23.54
N ALA A 970 -7.92 23.35 22.72
CA ALA A 970 -8.36 21.96 22.86
C ALA A 970 -7.66 21.07 21.83
N GLY A 971 -6.35 20.84 22.02
CA GLY A 971 -5.56 19.90 21.23
C GLY A 971 -5.16 18.66 22.03
N THR A 972 -4.92 17.54 21.34
CA THR A 972 -4.25 16.36 21.92
C THR A 972 -2.78 16.64 22.23
N ILE A 973 -2.17 17.62 21.56
CA ILE A 973 -0.85 18.15 21.90
C ILE A 973 -0.98 19.67 22.05
N ASN A 974 -0.60 20.20 23.21
CA ASN A 974 -0.48 21.63 23.45
C ASN A 974 0.99 21.97 23.67
N ILE A 975 1.52 22.94 22.91
CA ILE A 975 2.88 23.47 23.09
C ILE A 975 2.73 24.91 23.59
N VAL A 976 3.26 25.20 24.76
CA VAL A 976 3.16 26.51 25.42
C VAL A 976 4.53 27.14 25.52
N ASP A 977 4.70 28.33 24.94
CA ASP A 977 5.88 29.16 25.12
C ASP A 977 5.91 29.70 26.55
N CYS A 978 6.99 29.41 27.27
CA CYS A 978 7.25 29.80 28.65
C CYS A 978 8.20 30.99 28.78
N GLY A 979 8.72 31.53 27.68
CA GLY A 979 9.44 32.81 27.65
C GLY A 979 10.79 32.83 28.39
N GLY A 980 11.40 31.65 28.60
CA GLY A 980 12.75 31.51 29.15
C GLY A 980 12.88 31.84 30.65
N LYS A 981 11.80 31.75 31.42
CA LYS A 981 11.81 32.11 32.85
C LYS A 981 12.62 31.10 33.67
N LEU A 982 13.49 31.59 34.56
CA LEU A 982 14.25 30.73 35.47
C LEU A 982 13.33 30.08 36.50
N GLY A 983 13.44 28.76 36.67
CA GLY A 983 12.73 28.00 37.71
C GLY A 983 13.30 26.59 37.90
N ARG A 984 13.18 26.07 39.13
CA ARG A 984 13.41 24.65 39.44
C ARG A 984 12.12 23.84 39.38
N TYR A 985 10.99 24.48 39.66
CA TYR A 985 9.68 23.87 39.67
C TYR A 985 8.76 24.58 38.68
N VAL A 986 7.98 23.79 37.96
CA VAL A 986 6.89 24.26 37.08
C VAL A 986 5.58 23.73 37.60
N LYS A 987 4.56 24.59 37.70
CA LYS A 987 3.22 24.21 38.12
C LYS A 987 2.23 24.45 36.99
N LEU A 988 1.61 23.39 36.49
CA LEU A 988 0.49 23.44 35.57
C LEU A 988 -0.82 23.33 36.34
N THR A 989 -1.65 24.36 36.27
CA THR A 989 -3.00 24.38 36.83
C THR A 989 -4.01 24.19 35.70
N ASP A 990 -4.81 23.12 35.76
CA ASP A 990 -5.94 22.94 34.87
C ASP A 990 -7.14 23.77 35.36
N ASN A 991 -7.66 24.60 34.46
CA ASN A 991 -8.75 25.54 34.76
C ASN A 991 -10.16 24.93 34.49
N VAL A 992 -10.26 23.68 34.01
CA VAL A 992 -11.54 23.01 33.70
C VAL A 992 -11.74 21.73 34.53
N GLN A 993 -12.09 21.95 35.79
CA GLN A 993 -12.25 20.93 36.83
C GLN A 993 -13.44 19.95 36.66
N ASN A 994 -14.48 20.30 35.88
CA ASN A 994 -15.71 19.50 35.75
C ASN A 994 -15.66 18.42 34.64
N LYS A 995 -14.49 18.19 34.03
CA LYS A 995 -14.30 17.20 32.96
C LYS A 995 -13.26 16.15 33.35
N TRP A 996 -13.36 14.98 32.72
CA TRP A 996 -12.27 14.00 32.73
C TRP A 996 -11.00 14.64 32.17
N LEU A 997 -9.84 14.26 32.70
CA LEU A 997 -8.55 14.74 32.24
C LEU A 997 -7.56 13.60 32.14
N LYS A 998 -7.00 13.38 30.95
CA LYS A 998 -5.91 12.43 30.72
C LYS A 998 -4.68 13.16 30.22
N VAL A 999 -3.56 12.98 30.92
CA VAL A 999 -2.26 13.50 30.51
C VAL A 999 -1.36 12.30 30.29
N ASN A 1000 -0.91 12.13 29.06
CA ASN A 1000 -0.01 11.07 28.63
C ASN A 1000 1.45 11.45 28.93
N GLU A 1001 1.88 12.63 28.49
CA GLU A 1001 3.29 13.04 28.63
C GLU A 1001 3.42 14.56 28.73
N ILE A 1002 4.39 15.02 29.50
CA ILE A 1002 4.80 16.40 29.70
C ILE A 1002 6.28 16.51 29.37
N VAL A 1003 6.61 17.38 28.44
CA VAL A 1003 7.99 17.62 28.02
C VAL A 1003 8.29 19.10 28.20
N ILE A 1004 9.34 19.45 28.94
CA ILE A 1004 9.76 20.84 29.16
C ILE A 1004 11.11 21.04 28.49
N ASN A 1005 11.31 22.13 27.74
CA ASN A 1005 12.57 22.47 27.09
C ASN A 1005 13.14 21.33 26.23
N LYS A 1006 12.36 20.80 25.29
CA LYS A 1006 12.89 19.74 24.40
C LYS A 1006 13.96 20.32 23.49
N VAL A 1007 15.23 19.96 23.72
CA VAL A 1007 16.35 20.38 22.89
C VAL A 1007 16.61 19.31 21.83
N LYS A 1008 16.81 19.72 20.57
CA LYS A 1008 17.26 18.80 19.51
C LYS A 1008 18.68 18.30 19.82
N GLU A 1009 18.96 17.06 19.44
CA GLU A 1009 20.31 16.48 19.58
C GLU A 1009 21.37 17.31 18.84
N ASP A 1010 21.11 17.66 17.59
CA ASP A 1010 22.01 18.47 16.77
C ASP A 1010 21.79 19.97 17.05
N THR A 1011 22.88 20.72 17.16
CA THR A 1011 22.83 22.19 17.19
C THR A 1011 22.56 22.72 15.79
N LEU A 1012 21.67 23.71 15.65
CA LEU A 1012 21.49 24.45 14.40
C LEU A 1012 22.80 25.18 14.04
N VAL A 1013 23.35 24.85 12.87
CA VAL A 1013 24.48 25.60 12.30
C VAL A 1013 24.04 26.95 11.73
N LEU A 1014 22.73 27.15 11.56
CA LEU A 1014 22.12 28.43 11.19
C LEU A 1014 21.79 29.28 12.41
N SER A 1015 22.07 30.58 12.32
CA SER A 1015 21.76 31.59 13.34
C SER A 1015 21.10 32.81 12.70
N GLY A 1016 19.96 33.22 13.25
CA GLY A 1016 19.15 34.35 12.76
C GLY A 1016 17.79 34.40 13.44
N ASN A 1017 17.09 35.53 13.34
CA ASN A 1017 15.79 35.76 14.01
C ASN A 1017 14.59 35.28 13.16
N LEU A 1018 14.73 34.15 12.46
CA LEU A 1018 13.67 33.59 11.62
C LEU A 1018 13.15 32.27 12.20
N VAL A 1019 11.85 32.02 12.03
CA VAL A 1019 11.22 30.76 12.43
C VAL A 1019 11.38 29.73 11.33
N GLY A 1020 11.75 28.50 11.69
CA GLY A 1020 11.79 27.37 10.75
C GLY A 1020 13.09 27.23 9.96
N LEU A 1021 14.22 27.76 10.47
CA LEU A 1021 15.53 27.70 9.80
C LEU A 1021 15.98 26.30 9.40
N GLU A 1022 15.50 25.27 10.08
CA GLU A 1022 15.77 23.86 9.75
C GLU A 1022 15.29 23.47 8.35
N LYS A 1023 14.27 24.14 7.82
CA LYS A 1023 13.75 23.92 6.45
C LYS A 1023 14.77 24.27 5.37
N LEU A 1024 15.75 25.10 5.69
CA LEU A 1024 16.81 25.46 4.74
C LEU A 1024 17.90 24.39 4.65
N LEU A 1025 17.86 23.35 5.51
CA LEU A 1025 18.88 22.31 5.57
C LEU A 1025 18.27 20.90 5.44
N ASP A 1026 16.98 20.78 5.08
CA ASP A 1026 16.22 19.53 5.08
C ASP A 1026 16.25 18.81 3.72
N GLN A 1027 16.93 19.38 2.72
CA GLN A 1027 17.01 18.89 1.35
C GLN A 1027 15.62 18.73 0.72
N ASN A 1028 14.67 19.56 1.13
CA ASN A 1028 13.33 19.66 0.57
C ASN A 1028 13.15 21.05 -0.05
N ILE A 1029 13.52 21.15 -1.33
CA ILE A 1029 13.39 22.38 -2.12
C ILE A 1029 11.96 22.93 -2.24
N PHE A 1030 10.93 22.15 -1.86
CA PHE A 1030 9.53 22.61 -1.82
C PHE A 1030 9.13 23.26 -0.49
N SER A 1031 9.94 23.06 0.56
CA SER A 1031 9.79 23.78 1.81
C SER A 1031 10.42 25.18 1.68
N TYR A 1032 9.99 26.12 2.53
CA TYR A 1032 10.59 27.45 2.56
C TYR A 1032 10.47 28.13 3.92
N VAL A 1033 11.38 29.08 4.16
CA VAL A 1033 11.34 30.09 5.22
C VAL A 1033 10.92 31.41 4.59
N ASP A 1034 9.82 31.97 5.10
CA ASP A 1034 9.36 33.32 4.73
C ASP A 1034 10.07 34.34 5.61
N VAL A 1035 10.80 35.28 5.01
CA VAL A 1035 11.53 36.30 5.78
C VAL A 1035 10.63 37.45 6.24
N GLY A 1036 9.36 37.47 5.81
CA GLY A 1036 8.41 38.53 6.09
C GLY A 1036 8.79 39.86 5.41
N ASN A 1037 8.36 40.96 6.03
CA ASN A 1037 8.52 42.30 5.45
C ASN A 1037 9.69 43.09 6.02
N THR A 1038 10.47 42.55 6.97
CA THR A 1038 11.56 43.28 7.63
C THR A 1038 12.93 42.95 7.02
N ALA A 1039 13.82 43.94 6.95
CA ALA A 1039 15.23 43.70 6.64
C ALA A 1039 15.86 42.76 7.67
N GLY A 1040 16.80 41.93 7.24
CA GLY A 1040 17.38 40.91 8.12
C GLY A 1040 18.65 40.26 7.59
N GLU A 1041 19.25 39.43 8.44
CA GLU A 1041 20.39 38.59 8.09
C GLU A 1041 20.29 37.20 8.70
N LEU A 1042 20.95 36.24 8.04
CA LEU A 1042 21.09 34.85 8.46
C LEU A 1042 22.56 34.45 8.33
N THR A 1043 23.11 33.76 9.33
CA THR A 1043 24.49 33.25 9.29
C THR A 1043 24.53 31.73 9.43
N TYR A 1044 25.16 31.05 8.47
CA TYR A 1044 25.51 29.63 8.50
C TYR A 1044 26.94 29.46 9.00
N ASN A 1045 27.10 28.78 10.13
CA ASN A 1045 28.39 28.45 10.74
C ASN A 1045 28.90 27.14 10.15
N ASN A 1046 29.91 27.22 9.28
CA ASN A 1046 30.42 26.11 8.51
C ASN A 1046 31.42 25.23 9.30
N ILE A 1047 30.97 24.70 10.44
CA ILE A 1047 31.84 23.92 11.37
C ILE A 1047 31.81 22.42 11.06
N ASN A 1048 30.75 21.94 10.41
CA ASN A 1048 30.60 20.53 10.05
C ASN A 1048 31.27 20.17 8.71
N THR A 1049 31.42 21.14 7.81
CA THR A 1049 31.92 20.94 6.44
C THR A 1049 32.95 22.04 6.07
N LEU A 1050 34.00 22.21 6.88
CA LEU A 1050 35.05 23.22 6.65
C LEU A 1050 35.79 23.05 5.31
N ASP A 1051 35.77 21.83 4.77
CA ASP A 1051 36.29 21.42 3.47
C ASP A 1051 35.26 21.59 2.33
N ALA A 1052 34.07 22.15 2.61
CA ALA A 1052 33.03 22.39 1.62
C ALA A 1052 33.58 23.12 0.40
N THR A 1053 33.30 22.56 -0.78
CA THR A 1053 33.70 23.11 -2.07
C THR A 1053 32.58 23.90 -2.71
N ASN A 1054 31.33 23.73 -2.28
CA ASN A 1054 30.19 24.42 -2.88
C ASN A 1054 29.16 24.93 -1.88
N LEU A 1055 28.52 26.04 -2.25
CA LEU A 1055 27.30 26.56 -1.65
C LEU A 1055 26.21 26.59 -2.71
N ILE A 1056 25.06 26.00 -2.42
CA ILE A 1056 23.85 26.10 -3.22
C ILE A 1056 22.79 26.84 -2.41
N LEU A 1057 22.14 27.82 -3.03
CA LEU A 1057 21.02 28.57 -2.45
C LEU A 1057 19.84 28.56 -3.42
N MET A 1058 18.69 28.11 -2.93
CA MET A 1058 17.40 28.14 -3.62
C MET A 1058 16.48 29.16 -2.97
N LYS A 1059 15.80 29.96 -3.78
CA LYS A 1059 14.82 30.96 -3.32
C LYS A 1059 13.73 31.21 -4.36
N ASN A 1060 12.68 31.92 -3.98
CA ASN A 1060 11.68 32.38 -4.93
C ASN A 1060 12.27 33.34 -5.99
N GLU A 1061 11.72 33.29 -7.19
CA GLU A 1061 12.10 34.17 -8.29
C GLU A 1061 11.77 35.64 -8.00
N GLY A 1062 12.61 36.56 -8.48
CA GLY A 1062 12.38 38.01 -8.40
C GLY A 1062 12.79 38.70 -7.10
N SER A 1063 13.08 37.95 -6.03
CA SER A 1063 13.63 38.50 -4.78
C SER A 1063 15.15 38.73 -4.86
N GLU A 1064 15.72 39.58 -3.98
CA GLU A 1064 17.17 39.82 -3.91
C GLU A 1064 17.75 39.37 -2.55
N VAL A 1065 18.92 38.74 -2.57
CA VAL A 1065 19.70 38.41 -1.37
C VAL A 1065 21.17 38.71 -1.59
N LYS A 1066 21.85 39.31 -0.60
CA LYS A 1066 23.29 39.56 -0.61
C LYS A 1066 24.02 38.45 0.14
N LEU A 1067 25.11 37.94 -0.42
CA LEU A 1067 25.92 36.87 0.14
C LEU A 1067 27.30 37.38 0.57
N MET A 1068 27.73 36.96 1.76
CA MET A 1068 29.07 37.23 2.31
C MET A 1068 29.67 35.93 2.85
N VAL A 1069 31.00 35.77 2.80
CA VAL A 1069 31.72 34.61 3.38
C VAL A 1069 32.88 35.07 4.26
N LYS A 1070 33.26 34.24 5.23
CA LYS A 1070 34.38 34.48 6.15
C LYS A 1070 35.37 33.32 6.10
N LYS A 1071 36.67 33.63 5.99
CA LYS A 1071 37.74 32.61 5.95
C LYS A 1071 37.96 31.97 7.32
N ALA A 1072 38.31 30.68 7.34
CA ALA A 1072 38.81 30.00 8.51
C ALA A 1072 40.25 30.45 8.82
N ALA A 1073 40.56 30.69 10.09
CA ALA A 1073 41.91 31.07 10.52
C ALA A 1073 42.86 29.87 10.36
N GLN A 1074 44.00 30.05 9.68
CA GLN A 1074 45.04 29.01 9.60
C GLN A 1074 45.70 28.78 10.96
N ALA A 1075 45.99 27.52 11.28
CA ALA A 1075 46.48 27.04 12.59
C ALA A 1075 47.92 27.44 12.97
N ALA A 1076 48.50 28.50 12.40
CA ALA A 1076 49.86 28.94 12.72
C ALA A 1076 49.93 30.45 13.00
N ALA A 1077 50.10 30.77 14.29
CA ALA A 1077 50.76 31.98 14.78
C ALA A 1077 50.31 33.35 14.23
N ALA A 1078 49.01 33.68 14.27
CA ALA A 1078 48.54 35.07 14.30
C ALA A 1078 47.10 35.17 14.83
N ARG A 1079 46.91 34.95 16.14
CA ARG A 1079 45.63 35.27 16.81
C ARG A 1079 45.67 36.74 17.21
N THR A 1080 45.02 37.62 16.44
CA THR A 1080 44.49 38.96 16.86
C THR A 1080 43.85 39.80 15.74
N ALA A 1081 43.86 39.39 14.47
CA ALA A 1081 43.08 40.07 13.43
C ALA A 1081 41.76 39.33 13.19
N ASP A 1082 40.63 40.00 13.42
CA ASP A 1082 39.31 39.50 12.98
C ASP A 1082 39.36 39.22 11.47
N ALA A 1083 39.12 37.98 11.06
CA ALA A 1083 39.03 37.65 9.64
C ALA A 1083 37.90 38.47 8.99
N GLU A 1084 38.24 39.32 8.02
CA GLU A 1084 37.27 40.19 7.33
C GLU A 1084 36.24 39.40 6.52
N TRP A 1085 35.00 39.90 6.51
CA TRP A 1085 33.93 39.38 5.64
C TRP A 1085 34.21 39.75 4.18
N ILE A 1086 34.18 38.74 3.31
CA ILE A 1086 34.33 38.89 1.87
C ILE A 1086 32.94 39.00 1.24
N ASP A 1087 32.71 40.08 0.48
CA ASP A 1087 31.47 40.28 -0.27
C ASP A 1087 31.47 39.41 -1.53
N VAL A 1088 30.52 38.49 -1.62
CA VAL A 1088 30.36 37.59 -2.78
C VAL A 1088 29.43 38.22 -3.83
N GLY A 1089 28.58 39.17 -3.43
CA GLY A 1089 27.69 39.92 -4.31
C GLY A 1089 26.21 39.78 -4.00
N LYS A 1090 25.38 40.38 -4.87
CA LYS A 1090 23.91 40.33 -4.82
C LYS A 1090 23.37 39.29 -5.80
N PHE A 1091 22.35 38.57 -5.38
CA PHE A 1091 21.76 37.48 -6.12
C PHE A 1091 20.25 37.65 -6.27
N THR A 1092 19.75 37.62 -7.51
CA THR A 1092 18.35 37.83 -7.87
C THR A 1092 17.64 36.62 -8.46
N GLY A 1093 18.39 35.60 -8.92
CA GLY A 1093 17.84 34.37 -9.51
C GLY A 1093 17.15 33.45 -8.51
N ALA A 1094 16.51 32.38 -8.96
CA ALA A 1094 15.89 31.39 -8.07
C ALA A 1094 16.90 30.32 -7.56
N TYR A 1095 17.99 30.09 -8.31
CA TYR A 1095 19.04 29.13 -7.99
C TYR A 1095 20.43 29.76 -8.11
N LEU A 1096 21.25 29.57 -7.08
CA LEU A 1096 22.64 29.98 -7.02
C LEU A 1096 23.50 28.77 -6.63
N ASN A 1097 24.61 28.58 -7.34
CA ASN A 1097 25.65 27.60 -7.00
C ASN A 1097 27.01 28.29 -7.07
N ILE A 1098 27.73 28.32 -5.95
CA ILE A 1098 29.00 29.04 -5.80
C ILE A 1098 30.08 28.05 -5.41
N ASP A 1099 31.21 28.12 -6.11
CA ASP A 1099 32.44 27.45 -5.75
C ASP A 1099 33.09 28.15 -4.55
N LEU A 1100 33.01 27.51 -3.38
CA LEU A 1100 33.62 28.01 -2.15
C LEU A 1100 35.13 27.93 -2.17
N ARG A 1101 35.75 27.10 -3.04
CA ARG A 1101 37.21 27.00 -3.15
C ARG A 1101 37.80 28.36 -3.47
N ALA A 1102 37.13 29.18 -4.27
CA ALA A 1102 37.59 30.54 -4.61
C ALA A 1102 37.86 31.43 -3.39
N TYR A 1103 37.27 31.11 -2.23
CA TYR A 1103 37.37 31.90 -1.00
C TYR A 1103 38.26 31.24 0.07
N GLY A 1104 38.87 30.07 -0.19
CA GLY A 1104 39.59 29.26 0.80
C GLY A 1104 38.63 28.51 1.74
N PRO A 1105 39.13 27.81 2.79
CA PRO A 1105 38.25 27.18 3.78
C PRO A 1105 37.35 28.25 4.41
N VAL A 1106 36.03 28.11 4.24
CA VAL A 1106 35.04 29.07 4.72
C VAL A 1106 34.54 28.63 6.09
N SER A 1107 34.60 29.51 7.09
CA SER A 1107 34.13 29.26 8.46
C SER A 1107 32.69 29.72 8.70
N GLU A 1108 32.27 30.80 8.05
CA GLU A 1108 30.92 31.36 8.16
C GLU A 1108 30.43 31.89 6.82
N ILE A 1109 29.12 31.78 6.58
CA ILE A 1109 28.43 32.28 5.39
C ILE A 1109 27.25 33.14 5.87
N LYS A 1110 27.06 34.33 5.30
CA LYS A 1110 26.00 35.25 5.70
C LYS A 1110 25.14 35.68 4.51
N LEU A 1111 23.83 35.58 4.70
CA LEU A 1111 22.80 36.09 3.79
C LEU A 1111 22.20 37.37 4.37
N LYS A 1112 21.99 38.40 3.55
CA LYS A 1112 21.31 39.66 3.94
C LYS A 1112 20.22 40.04 2.94
N TRP A 1113 19.13 40.60 3.43
CA TRP A 1113 18.04 41.11 2.61
C TRP A 1113 17.47 42.41 3.18
N GLU A 1114 16.78 43.15 2.32
CA GLU A 1114 16.17 44.45 2.66
C GLU A 1114 14.71 44.30 3.09
N GLU A 1115 14.14 45.38 3.62
CA GLU A 1115 12.71 45.49 3.96
C GLU A 1115 11.85 45.27 2.71
N ASP A 1116 10.68 44.63 2.88
CA ASP A 1116 9.74 44.29 1.81
C ASP A 1116 10.33 43.50 0.63
N SER A 1117 11.40 42.72 0.85
CA SER A 1117 12.06 41.92 -0.20
C SER A 1117 11.18 40.82 -0.81
N GLY A 1118 10.09 40.43 -0.14
CA GLY A 1118 9.26 39.29 -0.54
C GLY A 1118 10.03 37.97 -0.64
N LEU A 1119 11.18 37.88 0.04
CA LEU A 1119 12.11 36.77 -0.06
C LEU A 1119 11.57 35.52 0.65
N ARG A 1120 11.58 34.40 -0.06
CA ARG A 1120 11.37 33.07 0.49
C ARG A 1120 12.59 32.23 0.16
N LEU A 1121 13.24 31.73 1.20
CA LEU A 1121 14.41 30.87 1.08
C LEU A 1121 13.93 29.43 1.11
N ASN A 1122 14.26 28.65 0.09
CA ASN A 1122 13.81 27.27 -0.05
C ASN A 1122 14.84 26.28 0.51
N GLU A 1123 16.11 26.43 0.13
CA GLU A 1123 17.17 25.49 0.51
C GLU A 1123 18.52 26.21 0.54
N LEU A 1124 19.36 25.87 1.52
CA LEU A 1124 20.76 26.24 1.61
C LEU A 1124 21.59 24.97 1.81
N TYR A 1125 22.35 24.59 0.81
CA TYR A 1125 23.25 23.44 0.91
C TYR A 1125 24.71 23.90 0.89
N VAL A 1126 25.50 23.44 1.87
CA VAL A 1126 26.94 23.69 1.96
C VAL A 1126 27.63 22.36 2.13
N GLY A 1127 28.37 21.92 1.11
CA GLY A 1127 28.93 20.58 1.09
C GLY A 1127 30.15 20.45 0.21
N VAL A 1128 30.58 19.21 0.05
CA VAL A 1128 31.61 18.84 -0.92
C VAL A 1128 30.88 18.31 -2.14
N ASN A 1129 30.94 19.05 -3.23
CA ASN A 1129 30.46 18.58 -4.51
C ASN A 1129 31.64 18.42 -5.47
N ASP A 1130 31.94 17.16 -5.81
CA ASP A 1130 32.95 16.81 -6.80
C ASP A 1130 32.46 17.01 -8.24
N GLN A 1131 31.17 17.33 -8.44
CA GLN A 1131 30.51 17.32 -9.76
C GLN A 1131 30.35 18.68 -10.46
N GLN A 1132 30.85 19.79 -9.90
CA GLN A 1132 30.78 21.11 -10.55
C GLN A 1132 32.15 21.72 -10.94
N PRO A 1133 32.22 22.44 -12.08
CA PRO A 1133 33.29 22.38 -13.06
C PRO A 1133 34.48 23.26 -12.68
N LEU A 1134 35.67 22.69 -12.63
CA LEU A 1134 36.86 23.50 -12.88
C LEU A 1134 36.94 23.75 -14.39
N ASN A 1135 36.68 24.98 -14.86
CA ASN A 1135 37.10 25.37 -16.21
C ASN A 1135 38.60 25.70 -16.22
N VAL A 1136 39.21 25.89 -17.39
CA VAL A 1136 40.66 26.14 -17.43
C VAL A 1136 41.02 27.47 -16.76
N THR A 1137 40.14 28.47 -16.78
CA THR A 1137 40.35 29.74 -16.08
C THR A 1137 40.37 29.55 -14.56
N ASP A 1138 39.50 28.71 -14.02
CA ASP A 1138 39.45 28.41 -12.58
C ASP A 1138 40.64 27.53 -12.16
N MET A 1139 41.07 26.60 -13.02
CA MET A 1139 42.33 25.87 -12.83
C MET A 1139 43.53 26.81 -12.74
N LYS A 1140 43.59 27.86 -13.56
CA LYS A 1140 44.67 28.86 -13.50
C LYS A 1140 44.67 29.61 -12.18
N LYS A 1141 43.50 30.08 -11.75
CA LYS A 1141 43.32 30.75 -10.45
C LYS A 1141 43.69 29.85 -9.28
N LEU A 1142 43.39 28.55 -9.36
CA LEU A 1142 43.81 27.58 -8.34
C LEU A 1142 45.34 27.48 -8.25
N VAL A 1143 46.04 27.42 -9.38
CA VAL A 1143 47.50 27.37 -9.39
C VAL A 1143 48.10 28.66 -8.84
N GLU A 1144 47.57 29.83 -9.22
CA GLU A 1144 47.94 31.14 -8.63
C GLU A 1144 47.77 31.14 -7.11
N ARG A 1145 46.60 30.71 -6.63
CA ARG A 1145 46.30 30.66 -5.20
C ARG A 1145 47.23 29.72 -4.46
N PHE A 1146 47.48 28.52 -4.98
CA PHE A 1146 48.40 27.57 -4.36
C PHE A 1146 49.85 28.08 -4.36
N GLU A 1147 50.24 28.93 -5.31
CA GLU A 1147 51.51 29.65 -5.28
C GLU A 1147 51.54 30.68 -4.15
N GLU A 1148 50.48 31.46 -3.97
CA GLU A 1148 50.35 32.41 -2.85
C GLU A 1148 50.29 31.73 -1.48
N GLU A 1149 49.68 30.54 -1.40
CA GLU A 1149 49.57 29.72 -0.18
C GLU A 1149 50.87 28.96 0.14
N GLY A 1150 51.91 29.03 -0.70
CA GLY A 1150 53.19 28.35 -0.48
C GLY A 1150 53.13 26.83 -0.68
N GLU A 1151 52.13 26.33 -1.42
CA GLU A 1151 51.91 24.90 -1.66
C GLU A 1151 52.82 24.32 -2.76
N PHE A 1152 53.69 25.16 -3.33
CA PHE A 1152 54.74 24.77 -4.26
C PHE A 1152 56.12 25.05 -3.68
N ALA A 1153 57.07 24.15 -3.89
CA ALA A 1153 58.43 24.30 -3.38
C ALA A 1153 59.19 25.49 -3.99
N ASN A 1154 58.77 25.99 -5.16
CA ASN A 1154 59.28 27.20 -5.79
C ASN A 1154 58.33 27.75 -6.87
N HIS A 1155 58.49 29.03 -7.22
CA HIS A 1155 57.75 29.71 -8.29
C HIS A 1155 57.88 29.06 -9.69
N GLY A 1156 58.90 28.24 -9.92
CA GLY A 1156 59.09 27.54 -11.20
C GLY A 1156 58.06 26.42 -11.40
N ALA A 1157 57.72 25.71 -10.32
CA ALA A 1157 56.72 24.64 -10.35
C ALA A 1157 55.32 25.19 -10.71
N ALA A 1158 54.87 26.24 -10.02
CA ALA A 1158 53.60 26.92 -10.31
C ALA A 1158 53.56 27.52 -11.72
N ARG A 1159 54.61 28.24 -12.14
CA ARG A 1159 54.70 28.83 -13.50
C ARG A 1159 54.62 27.80 -14.62
N SER A 1160 55.19 26.61 -14.43
CA SER A 1160 55.13 25.55 -15.44
C SER A 1160 53.72 24.96 -15.61
N LEU A 1161 52.94 24.88 -14.52
CA LEU A 1161 51.54 24.48 -14.53
C LEU A 1161 50.66 25.55 -15.19
N GLN A 1162 50.87 26.83 -14.83
CA GLN A 1162 50.25 28.00 -15.46
C GLN A 1162 50.45 28.03 -16.98
N ALA A 1163 51.68 27.86 -17.45
CA ALA A 1163 52.00 27.85 -18.87
C ALA A 1163 51.31 26.69 -19.63
N HIS A 1164 51.16 25.53 -18.99
CA HIS A 1164 50.42 24.42 -19.58
C HIS A 1164 48.92 24.75 -19.70
N LEU A 1165 48.33 25.33 -18.66
CA LEU A 1165 46.92 25.72 -18.66
C LEU A 1165 46.63 26.84 -19.66
N GLU A 1166 47.57 27.76 -19.94
CA GLU A 1166 47.41 28.75 -21.01
C GLU A 1166 47.26 28.13 -22.41
N VAL A 1167 47.99 27.05 -22.66
CA VAL A 1167 47.89 26.31 -23.93
C VAL A 1167 46.54 25.60 -24.02
N VAL A 1168 46.09 24.99 -22.94
CA VAL A 1168 44.78 24.33 -22.86
C VAL A 1168 43.64 25.35 -23.04
N ASP A 1169 43.69 26.50 -22.35
CA ASP A 1169 42.69 27.58 -22.41
C ASP A 1169 42.52 28.09 -23.84
N ARG A 1170 43.63 28.20 -24.58
CA ARG A 1170 43.61 28.58 -25.99
C ARG A 1170 42.88 27.56 -26.86
N PHE A 1171 43.10 26.26 -26.63
CA PHE A 1171 42.42 25.21 -27.40
C PHE A 1171 40.93 25.11 -27.05
N GLU A 1172 40.58 25.27 -25.77
CA GLU A 1172 39.20 25.31 -25.30
C GLU A 1172 38.44 26.48 -25.96
N LYS A 1173 38.99 27.70 -25.94
CA LYS A 1173 38.39 28.90 -26.57
C LYS A 1173 38.25 28.81 -28.09
N GLN A 1174 39.07 27.99 -28.75
CA GLN A 1174 39.01 27.76 -30.19
C GLN A 1174 38.09 26.59 -30.58
N GLY A 1175 37.41 25.95 -29.63
CA GLY A 1175 36.57 24.77 -29.87
C GLY A 1175 37.34 23.51 -30.25
N GLN A 1176 38.68 23.49 -30.07
CA GLN A 1176 39.54 22.35 -30.42
C GLN A 1176 39.64 21.37 -29.24
N LEU A 1177 38.50 20.84 -28.79
CA LEU A 1177 38.36 20.08 -27.54
C LEU A 1177 39.28 18.85 -27.46
N GLN A 1178 39.49 18.14 -28.56
CA GLN A 1178 40.37 16.97 -28.57
C GLN A 1178 41.85 17.32 -28.31
N LYS A 1179 42.30 18.50 -28.75
CA LYS A 1179 43.64 19.01 -28.42
C LYS A 1179 43.70 19.52 -26.98
N ALA A 1180 42.62 20.11 -26.46
CA ALA A 1180 42.53 20.48 -25.06
C ALA A 1180 42.67 19.24 -24.15
N VAL A 1181 42.06 18.10 -24.51
CA VAL A 1181 42.22 16.81 -23.82
C VAL A 1181 43.68 16.33 -23.84
N GLU A 1182 44.34 16.35 -25.00
CA GLU A 1182 45.74 15.92 -25.11
C GLU A 1182 46.68 16.76 -24.25
N HIS A 1183 46.51 18.08 -24.26
CA HIS A 1183 47.31 18.99 -23.46
C HIS A 1183 46.98 18.90 -21.96
N MET A 1184 45.74 18.63 -21.58
CA MET A 1184 45.38 18.39 -20.18
C MET A 1184 45.93 17.06 -19.64
N LYS A 1185 46.03 16.02 -20.49
CA LYS A 1185 46.80 14.81 -20.15
C LYS A 1185 48.30 15.10 -19.97
N GLY A 1186 48.82 16.09 -20.70
CA GLY A 1186 50.17 16.63 -20.49
C GLY A 1186 50.31 17.32 -19.13
N PHE A 1187 49.35 18.17 -18.77
CA PHE A 1187 49.28 18.83 -17.46
C PHE A 1187 49.22 17.83 -16.31
N LYS A 1188 48.41 16.76 -16.43
CA LYS A 1188 48.32 15.71 -15.41
C LYS A 1188 49.66 14.96 -15.20
N ARG A 1189 50.38 14.67 -16.28
CA ARG A 1189 51.74 14.08 -16.19
C ARG A 1189 52.72 15.02 -15.50
N LEU A 1190 52.60 16.34 -15.74
CA LEU A 1190 53.42 17.34 -15.06
C LEU A 1190 53.10 17.41 -13.56
N LEU A 1191 51.83 17.33 -13.16
CA LEU A 1191 51.42 17.24 -11.75
C LEU A 1191 51.99 15.99 -11.06
N ASP A 1192 51.88 14.82 -11.71
CA ASP A 1192 52.41 13.56 -11.18
C ASP A 1192 53.93 13.65 -10.98
N SER A 1193 54.65 14.20 -11.96
CA SER A 1193 56.09 14.44 -11.85
C SER A 1193 56.44 15.45 -10.74
N GLN A 1194 55.65 16.52 -10.57
CA GLN A 1194 55.90 17.49 -9.49
C GLN A 1194 55.65 16.87 -8.11
N LYS A 1195 54.67 15.97 -7.96
CA LYS A 1195 54.46 15.23 -6.70
C LYS A 1195 55.62 14.30 -6.38
N GLU A 1196 56.07 13.51 -7.36
CA GLU A 1196 57.21 12.58 -7.18
C GLU A 1196 58.50 13.31 -6.76
N ASN A 1197 58.66 14.57 -7.17
CA ASN A 1197 59.82 15.40 -6.83
C ASN A 1197 59.58 16.35 -5.64
N GLU A 1198 58.50 16.17 -4.87
CA GLU A 1198 58.14 17.00 -3.70
C GLU A 1198 58.03 18.52 -4.02
N LEU A 1199 57.69 18.86 -5.27
CA LEU A 1199 57.55 20.25 -5.74
C LEU A 1199 56.16 20.85 -5.53
N ILE A 1200 55.19 20.01 -5.17
CA ILE A 1200 53.79 20.35 -4.89
C ILE A 1200 53.35 19.61 -3.62
N SER A 1201 52.57 20.27 -2.78
CA SER A 1201 52.12 19.70 -1.52
C SER A 1201 51.05 18.60 -1.69
N GLU A 1202 50.89 17.79 -0.64
CA GLU A 1202 49.78 16.82 -0.53
C GLU A 1202 48.39 17.47 -0.50
N LYS A 1203 48.32 18.80 -0.31
CA LYS A 1203 47.08 19.58 -0.38
C LYS A 1203 46.77 20.02 -1.82
N ALA A 1204 47.73 20.59 -2.54
CA ALA A 1204 47.49 21.13 -3.88
C ALA A 1204 47.38 20.05 -4.97
N TYR A 1205 48.16 18.97 -4.85
CA TYR A 1205 48.19 17.89 -5.84
C TYR A 1205 46.85 17.21 -6.12
N PRO A 1206 46.13 16.65 -5.11
CA PRO A 1206 44.90 15.91 -5.40
C PRO A 1206 43.82 16.82 -6.01
N ILE A 1207 43.78 18.10 -5.63
CA ILE A 1207 42.82 19.09 -6.12
C ILE A 1207 43.07 19.43 -7.60
N LEU A 1208 44.32 19.74 -7.97
CA LEU A 1208 44.65 20.05 -9.36
C LEU A 1208 44.53 18.82 -10.28
N ARG A 1209 44.82 17.62 -9.75
CA ARG A 1209 44.68 16.36 -10.49
C ARG A 1209 43.22 16.03 -10.76
N ALA A 1210 42.35 16.17 -9.76
CA ALA A 1210 40.91 15.98 -9.91
C ALA A 1210 40.30 16.96 -10.92
N GLY A 1211 40.72 18.24 -10.89
CA GLY A 1211 40.32 19.23 -11.89
C GLY A 1211 40.74 18.88 -13.32
N ALA A 1212 41.95 18.34 -13.49
CA ALA A 1212 42.43 17.87 -14.80
C ALA A 1212 41.63 16.68 -15.32
N ASP A 1213 41.31 15.71 -14.46
CA ASP A 1213 40.51 14.53 -14.82
C ASP A 1213 39.08 14.90 -15.20
N TYR A 1214 38.50 15.85 -14.47
CA TYR A 1214 37.20 16.42 -14.81
C TYR A 1214 37.19 17.07 -16.19
N LEU A 1215 38.17 17.95 -16.48
CA LEU A 1215 38.26 18.64 -17.77
C LEU A 1215 38.47 17.69 -18.95
N ILE A 1216 39.27 16.65 -18.76
CA ILE A 1216 39.44 15.59 -19.75
C ILE A 1216 38.09 14.91 -20.03
N LYS A 1217 37.37 14.50 -18.98
CA LYS A 1217 36.06 13.84 -19.12
C LYS A 1217 35.00 14.76 -19.75
N LYS A 1218 35.04 16.07 -19.48
CA LYS A 1218 34.12 17.08 -20.01
C LYS A 1218 34.28 17.30 -21.52
N TRP A 1219 35.51 17.23 -22.03
CA TRP A 1219 35.82 17.50 -23.44
C TRP A 1219 35.83 16.24 -24.33
N GLN A 1220 35.79 15.06 -23.71
CA GLN A 1220 35.61 13.76 -24.38
C GLN A 1220 34.13 13.48 -24.59
#